data_AF-A0A7L2IXF2-F1
#
_entry.id   AF-A0A7L2IXF2-F1
#
_cell.length_a   1.000
_cell.length_b   1.000
_cell.length_c   1.000
_cell.angle_alpha   90.00
_cell.angle_beta   90.00
_cell.angle_gamma   90.00
#
_symmetry.space_group_name_H-M   'P 1'
#
loop_
_entity.id
_entity.type
_entity.pdbx_description
1 polymer ?
#
loop_
_entity_poly.entity_id
_entity_poly.type
_entity_poly.pdbx_seq_one_letter_code
_entity_poly.pdbx_strand_id
1 'polypeptide(L)'
;REAATSSRPCTPPQTSWFEFLLEEALLEQHLQKPSPDPPPVQLIVQFLEQASKPSVNEQNQVQPPPDNKRNRILKLLALKVAAHLRWDLDVLEKSLSVPVLNMLLNELLCISKVPPGTKHVDVDLSSLPPTTAMAIILYNRWAIRTIVQSSFPVKQAKPGPPQLNVMSQMQQEKELTENILKVLKEQAADSILVLEGALKLNKDLYVHTIRTLDLLAMEPGMVNGETESSTAGLKITAEEIQCQVCYDLGAIYFQQGSTNAAVHQNAKEKFFKTKELVAKNGSSSLHFTIDEERLAGYCQACGILTSSSDDASQQATPYSQIHSCMKSGNYQDLVKIFLEDNVTLSLPVQFRQSVLRELFRRAQQGTDALDEVCFKVCVCNTVCDVLQGQTIDIRFCQLFLKPNKEKIDFLLEVCSRSINLETASEELKRKMAAFLKNLCLGLEDLQLVFMVSSHELFIKLLKDDERKLLIDQMRKRSSRINLCTKPVTSFYDIPASASVNIGQLEHQLILSVDPRRIRQILIELHGMTSERQFWTVSNKWEVPNVYGNVILGIKDSLTRDLVYILMAKGLHCCAIKDFVHAKQLFAACLELVTEFSPKLRQVMLNEMLLLDIYTHEAGPGASGERPPSDLISRVRGYLEMRVPDIPLRQVIAEECVAFLLNWCENEYLTMQVPLPLVQTNPYVKV
;
A
#
# COMPACT_ATOMS: atom_id res chain seq x y z
N ARG A 1 -2.01 79.54 15.37
CA ARG A 1 -2.38 79.20 13.98
C ARG A 1 -1.24 79.65 13.10
N GLU A 2 -0.22 78.80 12.96
CA GLU A 2 0.86 78.96 11.99
C GLU A 2 0.92 77.64 11.24
N ALA A 3 0.62 77.68 9.95
CA ALA A 3 0.68 76.52 9.07
C ALA A 3 2.14 76.33 8.65
N ALA A 4 2.75 75.25 9.12
CA ALA A 4 4.03 74.78 8.63
C ALA A 4 3.86 74.33 7.18
N THR A 5 4.47 75.06 6.25
CA THR A 5 4.69 74.66 4.87
C THR A 5 5.66 73.47 4.85
N SER A 6 5.14 72.25 4.91
CA SER A 6 5.92 71.04 4.63
C SER A 6 6.05 70.88 3.10
N SER A 7 7.14 71.36 2.54
CA SER A 7 7.57 70.99 1.19
C SER A 7 7.82 69.48 1.15
N ARG A 8 7.08 68.75 0.33
CA ARG A 8 7.37 67.34 0.02
C ARG A 8 8.81 67.23 -0.52
N PRO A 9 9.57 66.16 -0.21
CA PRO A 9 10.81 65.89 -0.91
C PRO A 9 10.48 65.75 -2.39
N CYS A 10 11.10 66.58 -3.23
CA CYS A 10 10.94 66.51 -4.67
C CYS A 10 11.65 65.24 -5.14
N THR A 11 10.92 64.14 -5.36
CA THR A 11 11.42 63.03 -6.17
C THR A 11 11.82 63.59 -7.53
N PRO A 12 12.99 63.22 -8.09
CA PRO A 12 13.38 63.63 -9.42
C PRO A 12 12.27 63.30 -10.42
N PRO A 13 12.02 64.12 -11.46
CA PRO A 13 11.05 63.79 -12.50
C PRO A 13 11.42 62.43 -13.12
N GLN A 14 10.44 61.53 -13.18
CA GLN A 14 10.60 60.21 -13.80
C GLN A 14 10.81 60.39 -15.31
N THR A 15 11.92 59.89 -15.83
CA THR A 15 12.24 59.95 -17.26
C THR A 15 11.20 59.15 -18.05
N SER A 16 10.43 59.83 -18.89
CA SER A 16 9.37 59.18 -19.67
C SER A 16 9.93 58.43 -20.88
N TRP A 17 9.28 57.35 -21.32
CA TRP A 17 9.77 56.50 -22.42
C TRP A 17 10.06 57.26 -23.73
N PHE A 18 9.33 58.35 -24.00
CA PHE A 18 9.50 59.14 -25.23
C PHE A 18 10.74 60.03 -25.20
N GLU A 19 11.30 60.34 -24.02
CA GLU A 19 12.53 61.15 -23.89
C GLU A 19 13.72 60.41 -24.49
N PHE A 20 13.75 59.08 -24.39
CA PHE A 20 14.76 58.22 -25.02
C PHE A 20 14.70 58.21 -26.57
N LEU A 21 13.61 58.72 -27.17
CA LEU A 21 13.53 58.93 -28.62
C LEU A 21 14.12 60.28 -29.06
N LEU A 22 14.20 61.24 -28.14
CA LEU A 22 14.65 62.60 -28.41
C LEU A 22 16.16 62.73 -28.25
N GLU A 23 16.75 61.99 -27.30
CA GLU A 23 18.18 62.02 -26.99
C GLU A 23 18.81 60.62 -27.08
N GLU A 24 19.73 60.43 -28.04
CA GLU A 24 20.35 59.13 -28.34
C GLU A 24 21.25 58.59 -27.21
N ALA A 25 21.94 59.49 -26.49
CA ALA A 25 22.84 59.13 -25.38
C ALA A 25 22.12 58.92 -24.03
N LEU A 26 20.84 59.30 -23.93
CA LEU A 26 20.10 59.28 -22.66
C LEU A 26 19.89 57.87 -22.12
N LEU A 27 19.71 56.89 -23.02
CA LEU A 27 19.48 55.49 -22.62
C LEU A 27 20.70 54.91 -21.89
N GLU A 28 21.90 55.09 -22.44
CA GLU A 28 23.13 54.55 -21.83
C GLU A 28 23.44 55.20 -20.48
N GLN A 29 23.28 56.52 -20.39
CA GLN A 29 23.45 57.26 -19.13
C GLN A 29 22.43 56.83 -18.08
N HIS A 30 21.19 56.54 -18.49
CA HIS A 30 20.16 56.05 -17.59
C HIS A 30 20.47 54.66 -17.05
N LEU A 31 20.87 53.72 -17.92
CA LEU A 31 21.19 52.34 -17.54
C LEU A 31 22.44 52.21 -16.66
N GLN A 32 23.35 53.19 -16.68
CA GLN A 32 24.53 53.23 -15.79
C GLN A 32 24.23 53.71 -14.36
N LYS A 33 23.02 54.23 -14.09
CA LYS A 33 22.63 54.66 -12.74
C LYS A 33 22.52 53.43 -11.80
N PRO A 34 22.83 53.58 -10.49
CA PRO A 34 22.73 52.47 -9.54
C PRO A 34 21.28 51.98 -9.30
N SER A 35 20.29 52.84 -9.55
CA SER A 35 18.86 52.52 -9.43
C SER A 35 18.07 53.30 -10.49
N PRO A 36 18.07 52.85 -11.76
CA PRO A 36 17.35 53.51 -12.83
C PRO A 36 15.83 53.42 -12.60
N ASP A 37 15.13 54.54 -12.71
CA ASP A 37 13.66 54.62 -12.70
C ASP A 37 13.18 55.32 -13.99
N PRO A 38 12.53 54.60 -14.92
CA PRO A 38 12.09 53.20 -14.83
C PRO A 38 13.25 52.19 -14.93
N PRO A 39 13.13 50.99 -14.32
CA PRO A 39 14.11 49.91 -14.40
C PRO A 39 14.23 49.35 -15.82
N PRO A 40 15.36 48.69 -16.18
CA PRO A 40 15.62 48.21 -17.54
C PRO A 40 14.52 47.29 -18.09
N VAL A 41 14.01 46.38 -17.26
CA VAL A 41 12.93 45.46 -17.65
C VAL A 41 11.65 46.22 -18.00
N GLN A 42 11.29 47.24 -17.23
CA GLN A 42 10.10 48.05 -17.50
C GLN A 42 10.26 48.86 -18.79
N LEU A 43 11.48 49.31 -19.11
CA LEU A 43 11.77 49.97 -20.38
C LEU A 43 11.57 49.03 -21.57
N ILE A 44 12.00 47.77 -21.48
CA ILE A 44 11.76 46.76 -22.54
C ILE A 44 10.26 46.61 -22.80
N VAL A 45 9.46 46.44 -21.74
CA VAL A 45 7.99 46.32 -21.84
C VAL A 45 7.41 47.57 -22.49
N GLN A 46 7.75 48.75 -21.99
CA GLN A 46 7.24 50.02 -22.52
C GLN A 46 7.60 50.22 -24.00
N PHE A 47 8.85 49.97 -24.40
CA PHE A 47 9.27 50.16 -25.79
C PHE A 47 8.56 49.19 -26.74
N LEU A 48 8.46 47.91 -26.36
CA LEU A 48 7.82 46.89 -27.19
C LEU A 48 6.30 47.04 -27.24
N GLU A 49 5.64 47.35 -26.13
CA GLU A 49 4.19 47.63 -26.13
C GLU A 49 3.87 48.84 -27.02
N GLN A 50 4.66 49.92 -26.94
CA GLN A 50 4.42 51.11 -27.77
C GLN A 50 4.73 50.86 -29.24
N ALA A 51 5.72 50.03 -29.57
CA ALA A 51 6.04 49.64 -30.94
C ALA A 51 4.99 48.69 -31.55
N SER A 52 4.37 47.84 -30.73
CA SER A 52 3.43 46.79 -31.15
C SER A 52 1.95 47.17 -30.97
N LYS A 53 1.64 48.42 -30.63
CA LYS A 53 0.26 48.90 -30.52
C LYS A 53 -0.44 48.85 -31.88
N PRO A 54 -1.55 48.11 -32.01
CA PRO A 54 -2.31 48.09 -33.25
C PRO A 54 -2.95 49.45 -33.50
N SER A 55 -2.91 49.91 -34.75
CA SER A 55 -3.61 51.12 -35.19
C SER A 55 -5.04 50.77 -35.60
N VAL A 56 -5.98 51.65 -35.27
CA VAL A 56 -7.37 51.53 -35.69
C VAL A 56 -7.58 52.44 -36.91
N ASN A 57 -8.10 51.91 -38.01
CA ASN A 57 -8.41 52.74 -39.19
C ASN A 57 -9.67 53.61 -38.95
N GLU A 58 -9.95 54.56 -39.85
CA GLU A 58 -11.16 55.43 -39.77
C GLU A 58 -12.49 54.65 -39.76
N GLN A 59 -12.47 53.35 -40.07
CA GLN A 59 -13.61 52.43 -40.07
C GLN A 59 -13.63 51.50 -38.84
N ASN A 60 -12.87 51.81 -37.79
CA ASN A 60 -12.74 51.01 -36.56
C ASN A 60 -12.22 49.57 -36.74
N GLN A 61 -11.55 49.27 -37.86
CA GLN A 61 -10.88 47.98 -38.07
C GLN A 61 -9.46 48.03 -37.54
N VAL A 62 -9.08 46.96 -36.83
CA VAL A 62 -7.75 46.78 -36.25
C VAL A 62 -6.76 46.44 -37.38
N GLN A 63 -5.79 47.32 -37.61
CA GLN A 63 -4.68 47.08 -38.54
C GLN A 63 -3.44 46.60 -37.78
N PRO A 64 -2.60 45.76 -38.41
CA PRO A 64 -1.32 45.38 -37.82
C PRO A 64 -0.46 46.64 -37.55
N PRO A 65 0.46 46.59 -36.55
CA PRO A 65 1.28 47.73 -36.20
C PRO A 65 2.05 48.26 -37.42
N PRO A 66 2.05 49.58 -37.69
CA PRO A 66 2.75 50.13 -38.84
C PRO A 66 4.28 49.99 -38.66
N ASP A 67 4.98 49.46 -39.66
CA ASP A 67 6.45 49.43 -39.68
C ASP A 67 7.03 50.81 -40.06
N ASN A 68 6.95 51.76 -39.12
CA ASN A 68 7.45 53.11 -39.29
C ASN A 68 8.80 53.32 -38.57
N LYS A 69 9.51 54.39 -38.94
CA LYS A 69 10.82 54.74 -38.35
C LYS A 69 10.77 54.79 -36.82
N ARG A 70 9.69 55.31 -36.24
CA ARG A 70 9.48 55.36 -34.79
C ARG A 70 9.48 53.96 -34.16
N ASN A 71 8.72 53.02 -34.71
CA ASN A 71 8.60 51.67 -34.18
C ASN A 71 9.91 50.88 -34.31
N ARG A 72 10.66 51.08 -35.39
CA ARG A 72 12.02 50.53 -35.56
C ARG A 72 12.99 51.03 -34.49
N ILE A 73 12.95 52.33 -34.18
CA ILE A 73 13.80 52.91 -33.11
C ILE A 73 13.40 52.37 -31.75
N LEU A 74 12.10 52.26 -31.44
CA LEU A 74 11.63 51.69 -30.16
C LEU A 74 12.06 50.24 -29.98
N LYS A 75 11.94 49.43 -31.02
CA LYS A 75 12.43 48.04 -31.07
C LYS A 75 13.93 47.96 -30.82
N LEU A 76 14.71 48.82 -31.49
CA LEU A 76 16.16 48.92 -31.28
C LEU A 76 16.52 49.31 -29.84
N LEU A 77 15.81 50.28 -29.24
CA LEU A 77 16.01 50.66 -27.84
C LEU A 77 15.75 49.48 -26.89
N ALA A 78 14.71 48.67 -27.15
CA ALA A 78 14.45 47.45 -26.37
C ALA A 78 15.61 46.44 -26.46
N LEU A 79 16.17 46.24 -27.66
CA LEU A 79 17.35 45.38 -27.86
C LEU A 79 18.59 45.92 -27.15
N LYS A 80 18.81 47.25 -27.14
CA LYS A 80 19.92 47.88 -26.40
C LYS A 80 19.80 47.64 -24.89
N VAL A 81 18.58 47.75 -24.35
CA VAL A 81 18.33 47.45 -22.93
C VAL A 81 18.58 45.96 -22.63
N ALA A 82 18.16 45.05 -23.51
CA ALA A 82 18.46 43.62 -23.38
C ALA A 82 19.98 43.32 -23.45
N ALA A 83 20.70 44.04 -24.31
CA ALA A 83 22.16 43.96 -24.40
C ALA A 83 22.86 44.48 -23.14
N HIS A 84 22.32 45.50 -22.47
CA HIS A 84 22.79 45.94 -21.15
C HIS A 84 22.61 44.85 -20.09
N LEU A 85 21.49 44.12 -20.13
CA LEU A 85 21.23 42.94 -19.30
C LEU A 85 22.01 41.69 -19.75
N ARG A 86 22.95 41.84 -20.70
CA ARG A 86 23.83 40.78 -21.23
C ARG A 86 23.10 39.58 -21.83
N TRP A 87 21.83 39.75 -22.20
CA TRP A 87 20.99 38.67 -22.71
C TRP A 87 20.84 37.47 -21.75
N ASP A 88 20.95 37.72 -20.44
CA ASP A 88 20.76 36.68 -19.43
C ASP A 88 19.31 36.20 -19.43
N LEU A 89 19.11 34.97 -19.91
CA LEU A 89 17.79 34.34 -19.98
C LEU A 89 17.15 34.17 -18.60
N ASP A 90 17.91 33.97 -17.53
CA ASP A 90 17.34 33.86 -16.18
C ASP A 90 16.74 35.19 -15.71
N VAL A 91 17.38 36.31 -16.06
CA VAL A 91 16.87 37.65 -15.77
C VAL A 91 15.66 37.94 -16.65
N LEU A 92 15.74 37.68 -17.95
CA LEU A 92 14.67 37.99 -18.91
C LEU A 92 13.42 37.14 -18.67
N GLU A 93 13.55 35.83 -18.43
CA GLU A 93 12.42 34.92 -18.19
C GLU A 93 11.69 35.20 -16.87
N LYS A 94 12.42 35.60 -15.81
CA LYS A 94 11.80 35.93 -14.51
C LYS A 94 11.10 37.30 -14.52
N SER A 95 11.50 38.19 -15.42
CA SER A 95 11.11 39.60 -15.36
C SER A 95 10.19 40.06 -16.49
N LEU A 96 10.16 39.35 -17.63
CA LEU A 96 9.29 39.61 -18.77
C LEU A 96 8.26 38.50 -18.95
N SER A 97 7.06 38.84 -19.45
CA SER A 97 6.09 37.82 -19.84
C SER A 97 6.49 37.12 -21.15
N VAL A 98 6.01 35.89 -21.34
CA VAL A 98 6.31 35.07 -22.53
C VAL A 98 6.06 35.82 -23.84
N PRO A 99 4.95 36.58 -24.01
CA PRO A 99 4.73 37.35 -25.23
C PRO A 99 5.75 38.47 -25.46
N VAL A 100 6.15 39.18 -24.41
CA VAL A 100 7.13 40.27 -24.52
C VAL A 100 8.51 39.73 -24.88
N LEU A 101 8.92 38.64 -24.24
CA LEU A 101 10.19 37.99 -24.54
C LEU A 101 10.21 37.38 -25.95
N ASN A 102 9.10 36.81 -26.41
CA ASN A 102 8.93 36.35 -27.78
C ASN A 102 9.09 37.50 -28.79
N MET A 103 8.48 38.67 -28.53
CA MET A 103 8.66 39.86 -29.38
C MET A 103 10.12 40.32 -29.43
N LEU A 104 10.78 40.39 -28.28
CA LEU A 104 12.17 40.81 -28.16
C LEU A 104 13.12 39.89 -28.94
N LEU A 105 12.97 38.58 -28.80
CA LEU A 105 13.86 37.61 -29.46
C LEU A 105 13.59 37.50 -30.96
N ASN A 106 12.33 37.65 -31.41
CA ASN A 106 12.05 37.74 -32.85
C ASN A 106 12.71 38.99 -33.46
N GLU A 107 12.70 40.11 -32.75
CA GLU A 107 13.39 41.32 -33.21
C GLU A 107 14.92 41.14 -33.22
N LEU A 108 15.48 40.39 -32.27
CA LEU A 108 16.90 39.99 -32.28
C LEU A 108 17.25 39.17 -33.53
N LEU A 109 16.38 38.25 -33.95
CA LEU A 109 16.57 37.48 -35.19
C LEU A 109 16.51 38.39 -36.42
N CYS A 110 15.56 39.33 -36.45
CA CYS A 110 15.43 40.31 -37.53
C CYS A 110 16.69 41.19 -37.67
N ILE A 111 17.19 41.79 -36.59
CA ILE A 111 18.38 42.65 -36.65
C ILE A 111 19.65 41.86 -36.98
N SER A 112 19.68 40.57 -36.62
CA SER A 112 20.78 39.66 -36.96
C SER A 112 20.73 39.12 -38.39
N LYS A 113 19.82 39.65 -39.22
CA LYS A 113 19.62 39.29 -40.63
C LYS A 113 19.30 37.80 -40.85
N VAL A 114 18.60 37.17 -39.91
CA VAL A 114 18.09 35.80 -40.10
C VAL A 114 16.96 35.85 -41.14
N PRO A 115 17.01 35.06 -42.24
CA PRO A 115 16.00 35.11 -43.28
C PRO A 115 14.59 34.81 -42.74
N PRO A 116 13.58 35.67 -43.02
CA PRO A 116 12.22 35.45 -42.53
C PRO A 116 11.60 34.21 -43.21
N GLY A 117 10.98 33.34 -42.41
CA GLY A 117 10.28 32.15 -42.89
C GLY A 117 11.15 30.92 -43.14
N THR A 118 12.47 30.99 -42.95
CA THR A 118 13.37 29.84 -42.97
C THR A 118 13.34 29.11 -41.63
N LYS A 119 13.21 27.77 -41.65
CA LYS A 119 13.34 27.00 -40.41
C LYS A 119 14.78 27.02 -39.94
N HIS A 120 15.01 27.25 -38.65
CA HIS A 120 16.36 27.31 -38.09
C HIS A 120 17.15 26.00 -38.26
N VAL A 121 16.47 24.85 -38.35
CA VAL A 121 17.09 23.53 -38.56
C VAL A 121 17.77 23.40 -39.93
N ASP A 122 17.30 24.14 -40.94
CA ASP A 122 17.83 24.09 -42.30
C ASP A 122 19.07 25.00 -42.47
N VAL A 123 19.45 25.74 -41.43
CA VAL A 123 20.54 26.71 -41.46
C VAL A 123 21.80 26.14 -40.81
N ASP A 124 22.91 26.10 -41.55
CA ASP A 124 24.20 25.64 -41.02
C ASP A 124 24.86 26.72 -40.14
N LEU A 125 24.76 26.54 -38.82
CA LEU A 125 25.35 27.42 -37.80
C LEU A 125 26.87 27.62 -37.94
N SER A 126 27.58 26.66 -38.54
CA SER A 126 29.03 26.75 -38.69
C SER A 126 29.44 27.76 -39.76
N SER A 127 28.63 27.91 -40.82
CA SER A 127 28.83 28.85 -41.93
C SER A 127 28.40 30.29 -41.63
N LEU A 128 27.55 30.48 -40.61
CA LEU A 128 27.00 31.79 -40.25
C LEU A 128 27.98 32.70 -39.50
N PRO A 129 27.77 34.03 -39.58
CA PRO A 129 28.43 34.99 -38.70
C PRO A 129 28.21 34.63 -37.22
N PRO A 130 29.22 34.79 -36.35
CA PRO A 130 29.13 34.40 -34.93
C PRO A 130 27.96 35.05 -34.17
N THR A 131 27.59 36.29 -34.51
CA THR A 131 26.48 37.04 -33.91
C THR A 131 25.12 36.51 -34.36
N THR A 132 24.97 36.17 -35.64
CA THR A 132 23.76 35.55 -36.19
C THR A 132 23.56 34.13 -35.64
N ALA A 133 24.62 33.32 -35.60
CA ALA A 133 24.57 31.99 -34.98
C ALA A 133 24.16 32.07 -33.50
N MET A 134 24.67 33.05 -32.77
CA MET A 134 24.32 33.25 -31.36
C MET A 134 22.86 33.69 -31.17
N ALA A 135 22.33 34.56 -32.03
CA ALA A 135 20.92 34.96 -31.99
C ALA A 135 19.97 33.75 -32.20
N ILE A 136 20.31 32.86 -33.14
CA ILE A 136 19.56 31.62 -33.38
C ILE A 136 19.65 30.71 -32.14
N ILE A 137 20.84 30.54 -31.55
CA ILE A 137 21.02 29.71 -30.34
C ILE A 137 20.22 30.28 -29.16
N LEU A 138 20.27 31.59 -28.92
CA LEU A 138 19.53 32.26 -27.85
C LEU A 138 18.01 32.04 -27.98
N TYR A 139 17.47 32.20 -29.18
CA TYR A 139 16.04 31.95 -29.43
C TYR A 139 15.66 30.50 -29.15
N ASN A 140 16.40 29.53 -29.68
CA ASN A 140 16.08 28.11 -29.51
C ASN A 140 16.27 27.65 -28.04
N ARG A 141 17.25 28.21 -27.31
CA ARG A 141 17.40 27.97 -25.87
C ARG A 141 16.20 28.49 -25.09
N TRP A 142 15.80 29.74 -25.31
CA TRP A 142 14.61 30.31 -24.70
C TRP A 142 13.35 29.49 -25.02
N ALA A 143 13.18 29.07 -26.27
CA ALA A 143 12.04 28.26 -26.70
C ALA A 143 11.94 26.96 -25.87
N ILE A 144 13.04 26.22 -25.75
CA ILE A 144 13.10 24.97 -24.99
C ILE A 144 12.90 25.22 -23.49
N ARG A 145 13.57 26.23 -22.92
CA ARG A 145 13.43 26.59 -21.50
C ARG A 145 12.00 26.98 -21.16
N THR A 146 11.35 27.75 -22.01
CA THR A 146 9.94 28.16 -21.85
C THR A 146 9.00 26.94 -21.90
N ILE A 147 9.24 25.99 -22.81
CA ILE A 147 8.48 24.73 -22.86
C ILE A 147 8.62 23.97 -21.54
N VAL A 148 9.85 23.77 -21.05
CA VAL A 148 10.09 23.06 -19.79
C VAL A 148 9.47 23.81 -18.61
N GLN A 149 9.65 25.12 -18.52
CA GLN A 149 9.11 25.94 -17.43
C GLN A 149 7.57 25.91 -17.40
N SER A 150 6.92 25.93 -18.57
CA SER A 150 5.46 25.83 -18.68
C SER A 150 4.90 24.48 -18.21
N SER A 151 5.75 23.45 -18.08
CA SER A 151 5.34 22.13 -17.59
C SER A 151 5.31 22.02 -16.06
N PHE A 152 5.91 22.98 -15.34
CA PHE A 152 5.87 22.97 -13.88
C PHE A 152 4.56 23.54 -13.34
N PRO A 153 3.95 22.91 -12.31
CA PRO A 153 2.73 23.41 -11.69
C PRO A 153 3.04 24.58 -10.74
N VAL A 154 3.33 25.76 -11.30
CA VAL A 154 3.58 26.98 -10.52
C VAL A 154 2.25 27.58 -10.07
N LYS A 155 2.12 27.84 -8.76
CA LYS A 155 0.94 28.47 -8.18
C LYS A 155 0.81 29.90 -8.70
N GLN A 156 -0.24 30.15 -9.49
CA GLN A 156 -0.53 31.49 -9.98
C GLN A 156 -0.90 32.43 -8.82
N ALA A 157 -0.44 33.68 -8.88
CA ALA A 157 -0.84 34.71 -7.94
C ALA A 157 -2.37 34.90 -8.05
N LYS A 158 -3.09 34.84 -6.92
CA LYS A 158 -4.53 35.08 -6.93
C LYS A 158 -4.76 36.53 -7.37
N PRO A 159 -5.51 36.79 -8.45
CA PRO A 159 -5.83 38.16 -8.82
C PRO A 159 -6.61 38.84 -7.69
N GLY A 160 -6.27 40.09 -7.40
CA GLY A 160 -7.02 40.95 -6.49
C GLY A 160 -8.45 41.22 -7.00
N PRO A 161 -9.26 42.03 -6.29
CA PRO A 161 -10.64 42.29 -6.68
C PRO A 161 -10.74 42.80 -8.13
N PRO A 162 -11.63 42.22 -8.96
CA PRO A 162 -11.62 42.45 -10.40
C PRO A 162 -12.10 43.86 -10.74
N GLN A 163 -11.23 44.65 -11.37
CA GLN A 163 -11.66 45.74 -12.25
C GLN A 163 -11.82 45.17 -13.66
N LEU A 164 -12.95 45.46 -14.32
CA LEU A 164 -13.33 44.85 -15.60
C LEU A 164 -12.24 44.96 -16.69
N ASN A 165 -11.52 46.09 -16.75
CA ASN A 165 -10.46 46.34 -17.74
C ASN A 165 -9.18 45.51 -17.50
N VAL A 166 -8.87 45.19 -16.24
CA VAL A 166 -7.68 44.40 -15.88
C VAL A 166 -7.94 42.92 -16.14
N MET A 167 -9.19 42.46 -15.99
CA MET A 167 -9.58 41.08 -16.27
C MET A 167 -9.50 40.74 -17.76
N SER A 168 -9.93 41.64 -18.66
CA SER A 168 -9.83 41.41 -20.11
C SER A 168 -8.39 41.39 -20.61
N GLN A 169 -7.51 42.23 -20.05
CA GLN A 169 -6.08 42.26 -20.40
C GLN A 169 -5.35 40.99 -19.94
N MET A 170 -5.60 40.54 -18.70
CA MET A 170 -5.02 39.29 -18.19
C MET A 170 -5.48 38.06 -18.99
N GLN A 171 -6.75 38.03 -19.39
CA GLN A 171 -7.30 36.95 -20.23
C GLN A 171 -6.61 36.91 -21.60
N GLN A 172 -6.47 38.07 -22.25
CA GLN A 172 -5.83 38.20 -23.55
C GLN A 172 -4.35 37.81 -23.51
N GLU A 173 -3.61 38.22 -22.48
CA GLU A 173 -2.21 37.86 -22.30
C GLU A 173 -2.04 36.34 -22.07
N LYS A 174 -2.97 35.73 -21.34
CA LYS A 174 -2.98 34.28 -21.14
C LYS A 174 -3.22 33.53 -22.45
N GLU A 175 -4.21 33.95 -23.25
CA GLU A 175 -4.47 33.35 -24.57
C GLU A 175 -3.27 33.49 -25.51
N LEU A 176 -2.62 34.66 -25.52
CA LEU A 176 -1.41 34.89 -26.31
C LEU A 176 -0.25 33.99 -25.86
N THR A 177 -0.08 33.82 -24.55
CA THR A 177 0.92 32.91 -23.97
C THR A 177 0.66 31.46 -24.38
N GLU A 178 -0.59 31.00 -24.31
CA GLU A 178 -0.97 29.64 -24.72
C GLU A 178 -0.74 29.40 -26.22
N ASN A 179 -1.07 30.39 -27.07
CA ASN A 179 -0.82 30.32 -28.51
C ASN A 179 0.68 30.22 -28.83
N ILE A 180 1.51 31.03 -28.17
CA ILE A 180 2.98 30.97 -28.33
C ILE A 180 3.49 29.61 -27.87
N LEU A 181 3.09 29.13 -26.70
CA LEU A 181 3.49 27.82 -26.17
C LEU A 181 3.12 26.67 -27.11
N LYS A 182 1.97 26.75 -27.80
CA LYS A 182 1.56 25.77 -28.80
C LYS A 182 2.56 25.75 -29.98
N VAL A 183 2.89 26.92 -30.53
CA VAL A 183 3.87 27.05 -31.63
C VAL A 183 5.26 26.54 -31.19
N LEU A 184 5.71 26.91 -30.00
CA LEU A 184 7.01 26.45 -29.48
C LEU A 184 7.04 24.93 -29.33
N LYS A 185 5.97 24.30 -28.84
CA LYS A 185 5.86 22.84 -28.72
C LYS A 185 5.88 22.14 -30.09
N GLU A 186 5.21 22.70 -31.10
CA GLU A 186 5.25 22.19 -32.48
C GLU A 186 6.66 22.27 -33.08
N GLN A 187 7.45 23.29 -32.69
CA GLN A 187 8.83 23.52 -33.15
C GLN A 187 9.90 22.91 -32.22
N ALA A 188 9.52 22.16 -31.19
CA ALA A 188 10.45 21.68 -30.16
C ALA A 188 11.51 20.74 -30.73
N ALA A 189 11.13 19.86 -31.65
CA ALA A 189 12.07 18.92 -32.29
C ALA A 189 13.13 19.65 -33.12
N ASP A 190 12.71 20.64 -33.92
CA ASP A 190 13.61 21.48 -34.72
C ASP A 190 14.58 22.27 -33.81
N SER A 191 14.06 22.82 -32.70
CA SER A 191 14.85 23.55 -31.71
C SER A 191 15.90 22.65 -31.03
N ILE A 192 15.54 21.41 -30.69
CA ILE A 192 16.47 20.42 -30.13
C ILE A 192 17.61 20.14 -31.12
N LEU A 193 17.30 19.88 -32.39
CA LEU A 193 18.31 19.59 -33.42
C LEU A 193 19.28 20.77 -33.64
N VAL A 194 18.77 22.00 -33.63
CA VAL A 194 19.60 23.22 -33.74
C VAL A 194 20.55 23.32 -32.55
N LEU A 195 20.07 23.06 -31.34
CA LEU A 195 20.89 23.08 -30.12
C LEU A 195 21.91 21.94 -30.09
N GLU A 196 21.58 20.74 -30.58
CA GLU A 196 22.55 19.67 -30.76
C GLU A 196 23.62 20.04 -31.80
N GLY A 197 23.24 20.75 -32.86
CA GLY A 197 24.17 21.36 -33.82
C GLY A 197 25.11 22.36 -33.15
N ALA A 198 24.59 23.19 -32.23
CA ALA A 198 25.38 24.16 -31.48
C ALA A 198 26.47 23.50 -30.60
N LEU A 199 26.21 22.30 -30.06
CA LEU A 199 27.21 21.54 -29.29
C LEU A 199 28.43 21.11 -30.12
N LYS A 200 28.32 21.07 -31.45
CA LYS A 200 29.41 20.71 -32.37
C LYS A 200 30.28 21.91 -32.76
N LEU A 201 29.88 23.12 -32.37
CA LEU A 201 30.66 24.33 -32.64
C LEU A 201 31.88 24.38 -31.72
N ASN A 202 33.06 24.45 -32.33
CA ASN A 202 34.35 24.65 -31.65
C ASN A 202 34.88 26.08 -31.82
N LYS A 203 33.99 27.03 -32.10
CA LYS A 203 34.32 28.46 -32.27
C LYS A 203 33.63 29.29 -31.20
N ASP A 204 34.31 30.31 -30.69
CA ASP A 204 33.72 31.30 -29.80
C ASP A 204 32.65 32.10 -30.56
N LEU A 205 31.55 32.41 -29.87
CA LEU A 205 30.48 33.23 -30.43
C LEU A 205 30.44 34.60 -29.76
N TYR A 206 29.70 35.52 -30.38
CA TYR A 206 29.61 36.90 -29.92
C TYR A 206 28.13 37.28 -29.82
N VAL A 207 27.75 37.93 -28.72
CA VAL A 207 26.41 38.48 -28.54
C VAL A 207 26.42 39.98 -28.83
N HIS A 208 25.31 40.50 -29.36
CA HIS A 208 25.18 41.93 -29.62
C HIS A 208 25.27 42.76 -28.33
N THR A 209 26.13 43.78 -28.36
CA THR A 209 26.23 44.83 -27.35
C THR A 209 25.47 46.07 -27.82
N ILE A 210 25.29 47.07 -26.94
CA ILE A 210 24.68 48.35 -27.35
C ILE A 210 25.41 48.94 -28.56
N ARG A 211 26.75 48.90 -28.54
CA ARG A 211 27.62 49.36 -29.63
C ARG A 211 27.40 48.61 -30.95
N THR A 212 27.27 47.27 -30.93
CA THR A 212 27.07 46.52 -32.19
C THR A 212 25.67 46.74 -32.75
N LEU A 213 24.67 46.96 -31.91
CA LEU A 213 23.31 47.29 -32.33
C LEU A 213 23.25 48.68 -33.00
N ASP A 214 24.00 49.66 -32.50
CA ASP A 214 24.12 50.97 -33.14
C ASP A 214 24.72 50.91 -34.53
N LEU A 215 25.79 50.12 -34.70
CA LEU A 215 26.43 49.93 -36.00
C LEU A 215 25.52 49.23 -37.02
N LEU A 216 24.61 48.36 -36.56
CA LEU A 216 23.63 47.68 -37.42
C LEU A 216 22.42 48.56 -37.77
N ALA A 217 22.16 49.61 -36.98
CA ALA A 217 21.06 50.54 -37.19
C ALA A 217 21.40 51.68 -38.18
N MET A 218 22.68 51.86 -38.53
CA MET A 218 23.13 52.86 -39.50
C MET A 218 22.77 52.45 -40.95
N GLU A 219 22.47 53.43 -41.81
CA GLU A 219 22.10 53.22 -43.22
C GLU A 219 23.18 52.41 -44.01
N PRO A 220 22.78 51.51 -44.93
CA PRO A 220 23.71 50.71 -45.73
C PRO A 220 24.59 51.62 -46.61
N GLY A 221 25.83 51.88 -46.17
CA GLY A 221 26.78 52.75 -46.87
C GLY A 221 27.66 53.60 -45.94
N MET A 222 27.31 53.75 -44.66
CA MET A 222 28.12 54.48 -43.66
C MET A 222 29.00 53.58 -42.77
N VAL A 223 29.02 52.27 -43.01
CA VAL A 223 29.61 51.28 -42.11
C VAL A 223 30.82 50.61 -42.79
N ASN A 224 31.97 50.64 -42.13
CA ASN A 224 33.26 50.15 -42.66
C ASN A 224 33.37 48.61 -42.71
N GLY A 225 32.36 47.86 -43.16
CA GLY A 225 32.44 46.37 -43.27
C GLY A 225 32.70 45.59 -41.96
N GLU A 226 32.93 46.27 -40.83
CA GLU A 226 33.24 45.71 -39.50
C GLU A 226 32.02 45.00 -38.84
N THR A 227 30.83 45.13 -39.43
CA THR A 227 29.58 44.59 -38.88
C THR A 227 29.28 43.16 -39.34
N GLU A 228 29.82 42.70 -40.47
CA GLU A 228 29.48 41.37 -41.03
C GLU A 228 30.39 40.24 -40.50
N SER A 229 31.54 40.59 -39.91
CA SER A 229 32.51 39.66 -39.29
C SER A 229 32.77 39.96 -37.80
N SER A 230 31.90 40.75 -37.17
CA SER A 230 32.20 41.48 -35.95
C SER A 230 32.51 40.59 -34.73
N THR A 231 33.79 40.59 -34.33
CA THR A 231 34.26 40.19 -33.00
C THR A 231 34.02 41.29 -31.94
N ALA A 232 33.34 42.38 -32.31
CA ALA A 232 33.06 43.53 -31.44
C ALA A 232 31.90 43.31 -30.45
N GLY A 233 31.21 42.17 -30.54
CA GLY A 233 30.20 41.76 -29.57
C GLY A 233 30.81 41.28 -28.25
N LEU A 234 29.95 40.93 -27.28
CA LEU A 234 30.38 40.28 -26.05
C LEU A 234 30.79 38.84 -26.36
N LYS A 235 32.06 38.51 -26.19
CA LYS A 235 32.61 37.17 -26.44
C LYS A 235 32.07 36.16 -25.43
N ILE A 236 31.58 35.03 -25.93
CA ILE A 236 31.21 33.86 -25.13
C ILE A 236 32.02 32.66 -25.62
N THR A 237 32.63 31.95 -24.69
CA THR A 237 33.46 30.79 -25.02
C THR A 237 32.62 29.62 -25.52
N ALA A 238 33.19 28.79 -26.40
CA ALA A 238 32.52 27.58 -26.86
C ALA A 238 32.14 26.64 -25.68
N GLU A 239 32.99 26.56 -24.64
CA GLU A 239 32.72 25.76 -23.44
C GLU A 239 31.51 26.28 -22.64
N GLU A 240 31.35 27.60 -22.50
CA GLU A 240 30.18 28.21 -21.84
C GLU A 240 28.89 27.94 -22.59
N ILE A 241 28.91 28.02 -23.92
CA ILE A 241 27.75 27.70 -24.77
C ILE A 241 27.41 26.22 -24.62
N GLN A 242 28.40 25.34 -24.69
CA GLN A 242 28.20 23.90 -24.52
C GLN A 242 27.63 23.58 -23.15
N CYS A 243 28.12 24.21 -22.08
CA CYS A 243 27.64 24.01 -20.73
C CYS A 243 26.14 24.34 -20.60
N GLN A 244 25.74 25.51 -21.07
CA GLN A 244 24.34 25.96 -20.99
C GLN A 244 23.41 25.19 -21.92
N VAL A 245 23.85 24.91 -23.14
CA VAL A 245 23.07 24.13 -24.11
C VAL A 245 22.90 22.70 -23.60
N CYS A 246 23.92 22.11 -22.97
CA CYS A 246 23.78 20.81 -22.31
C CYS A 246 22.78 20.85 -21.16
N TYR A 247 22.76 21.90 -20.35
CA TYR A 247 21.76 22.05 -19.27
C TYR A 247 20.34 22.11 -19.82
N ASP A 248 20.10 22.97 -20.81
CA ASP A 248 18.77 23.18 -21.41
C ASP A 248 18.29 21.92 -22.17
N LEU A 249 19.20 21.25 -22.91
CA LEU A 249 18.92 19.97 -23.58
C LEU A 249 18.64 18.84 -22.58
N GLY A 250 19.39 18.79 -21.47
CA GLY A 250 19.14 17.83 -20.39
C GLY A 250 17.72 18.00 -19.82
N ALA A 251 17.30 19.24 -19.59
CA ALA A 251 15.98 19.55 -19.04
C ALA A 251 14.82 19.10 -19.95
N ILE A 252 14.93 19.34 -21.26
CA ILE A 252 13.89 18.92 -22.22
C ILE A 252 13.86 17.40 -22.42
N TYR A 253 15.02 16.74 -22.51
CA TYR A 253 15.06 15.29 -22.58
C TYR A 253 14.52 14.66 -21.30
N PHE A 254 14.81 15.23 -20.13
CA PHE A 254 14.24 14.75 -18.88
C PHE A 254 12.71 14.87 -18.85
N GLN A 255 12.16 15.99 -19.33
CA GLN A 255 10.71 16.18 -19.46
C GLN A 255 10.09 15.13 -20.42
N GLN A 256 10.73 14.86 -21.56
CA GLN A 256 10.25 13.89 -22.56
C GLN A 256 10.42 12.43 -22.12
N GLY A 257 11.37 12.15 -21.22
CA GLY A 257 11.76 10.79 -20.82
C GLY A 257 10.69 9.96 -20.11
N SER A 258 9.60 10.60 -19.63
CA SER A 258 8.46 9.91 -19.00
C SER A 258 7.88 8.75 -19.84
N THR A 259 8.10 8.75 -21.15
CA THR A 259 7.62 7.73 -22.09
C THR A 259 8.73 6.81 -22.64
N ASN A 260 10.02 7.14 -22.47
CA ASN A 260 11.13 6.38 -23.07
C ASN A 260 12.42 6.44 -22.24
N ALA A 261 12.88 5.27 -21.78
CA ALA A 261 14.10 5.13 -20.98
C ALA A 261 15.39 5.57 -21.70
N ALA A 262 15.46 5.44 -23.04
CA ALA A 262 16.62 5.88 -23.81
C ALA A 262 16.79 7.41 -23.78
N VAL A 263 15.67 8.15 -23.68
CA VAL A 263 15.69 9.62 -23.60
C VAL A 263 16.19 10.08 -22.23
N HIS A 264 15.89 9.35 -21.15
CA HIS A 264 16.48 9.61 -19.83
C HIS A 264 18.00 9.39 -19.80
N GLN A 265 18.52 8.44 -20.59
CA GLN A 265 19.96 8.24 -20.74
C GLN A 265 20.62 9.43 -21.45
N ASN A 266 20.01 9.95 -22.52
CA ASN A 266 20.48 11.17 -23.17
C ASN A 266 20.44 12.36 -22.20
N ALA A 267 19.38 12.51 -21.38
CA ALA A 267 19.31 13.53 -20.34
C ALA A 267 20.45 13.40 -19.32
N LYS A 268 20.75 12.17 -18.87
CA LYS A 268 21.87 11.87 -17.96
C LYS A 268 23.18 12.38 -18.56
N GLU A 269 23.49 12.01 -19.79
CA GLU A 269 24.74 12.42 -20.46
C GLU A 269 24.89 13.95 -20.52
N LYS A 270 23.82 14.68 -20.86
CA LYS A 270 23.86 16.14 -20.93
C LYS A 270 24.03 16.79 -19.55
N PHE A 271 23.34 16.33 -18.51
CA PHE A 271 23.51 16.87 -17.15
C PHE A 271 24.89 16.58 -16.56
N PHE A 272 25.44 15.38 -16.80
CA PHE A 272 26.77 15.03 -16.31
C PHE A 272 27.86 15.82 -17.02
N LYS A 273 27.75 16.00 -18.34
CA LYS A 273 28.64 16.90 -19.09
C LYS A 273 28.55 18.35 -18.58
N THR A 274 27.35 18.81 -18.24
CA THR A 274 27.16 20.14 -17.61
C THR A 274 27.92 20.23 -16.29
N LYS A 275 27.75 19.23 -15.41
CA LYS A 275 28.42 19.18 -14.10
C LYS A 275 29.95 19.17 -14.22
N GLU A 276 30.50 18.44 -15.20
CA GLU A 276 31.93 18.41 -15.49
C GLU A 276 32.45 19.79 -15.94
N LEU A 277 31.75 20.44 -16.87
CA LEU A 277 32.13 21.77 -17.37
C LEU A 277 32.06 22.85 -16.29
N VAL A 278 31.05 22.80 -15.40
CA VAL A 278 30.97 23.71 -14.23
C VAL A 278 32.15 23.49 -13.29
N ALA A 279 32.52 22.24 -13.01
CA ALA A 279 33.65 21.90 -12.14
C ALA A 279 35.01 22.34 -12.72
N LYS A 280 35.17 22.28 -14.06
CA LYS A 280 36.40 22.64 -14.77
C LYS A 280 36.63 24.16 -14.82
N ASN A 281 35.58 24.94 -15.07
CA ASN A 281 35.71 26.36 -15.39
C ASN A 281 35.53 27.28 -14.16
N GLY A 282 35.06 26.74 -13.03
CA GLY A 282 34.75 27.48 -11.81
C GLY A 282 33.54 28.40 -12.00
N SER A 283 32.74 28.62 -10.96
CA SER A 283 31.49 29.38 -11.03
C SER A 283 31.67 30.89 -11.34
N SER A 284 32.89 31.36 -11.61
CA SER A 284 33.28 32.78 -11.61
C SER A 284 33.32 33.47 -12.99
N SER A 285 33.16 32.74 -14.10
CA SER A 285 33.14 33.35 -15.45
C SER A 285 31.90 33.02 -16.28
N LEU A 286 30.81 32.58 -15.65
CA LEU A 286 29.62 32.15 -16.38
C LEU A 286 28.78 33.38 -16.73
N HIS A 287 28.88 33.85 -17.98
CA HIS A 287 28.04 34.93 -18.54
C HIS A 287 26.52 34.62 -18.49
N PHE A 288 26.14 33.43 -18.02
CA PHE A 288 24.78 32.95 -17.83
C PHE A 288 24.77 31.98 -16.64
N THR A 289 23.75 32.10 -15.80
CA THR A 289 23.70 31.39 -14.52
C THR A 289 23.13 29.96 -14.69
N ILE A 290 23.76 28.96 -14.06
CA ILE A 290 23.22 27.60 -13.97
C ILE A 290 22.76 27.36 -12.53
N ASP A 291 21.53 26.88 -12.37
CA ASP A 291 20.99 26.48 -11.07
C ASP A 291 21.64 25.15 -10.64
N GLU A 292 22.71 25.23 -9.85
CA GLU A 292 23.49 24.08 -9.36
C GLU A 292 22.64 23.13 -8.48
N GLU A 293 21.71 23.67 -7.68
CA GLU A 293 20.81 22.85 -6.85
C GLU A 293 19.87 22.01 -7.72
N ARG A 294 19.28 22.64 -8.75
CA ARG A 294 18.41 21.93 -9.70
C ARG A 294 19.20 20.93 -10.54
N LEU A 295 20.42 21.27 -10.97
CA LEU A 295 21.31 20.34 -11.67
C LEU A 295 21.61 19.10 -10.82
N ALA A 296 21.91 19.28 -9.53
CA ALA A 296 22.15 18.18 -8.61
C ALA A 296 20.91 17.26 -8.49
N GLY A 297 19.71 17.85 -8.37
CA GLY A 297 18.45 17.12 -8.36
C GLY A 297 18.23 16.30 -9.64
N TYR A 298 18.46 16.90 -10.82
CA TYR A 298 18.38 16.18 -12.10
C TYR A 298 19.39 15.04 -12.21
N CYS A 299 20.65 15.26 -11.83
CA CYS A 299 21.68 14.22 -11.82
C CYS A 299 21.29 13.04 -10.93
N GLN A 300 20.73 13.30 -9.74
CA GLN A 300 20.26 12.25 -8.83
C GLN A 300 19.08 11.47 -9.42
N ALA A 301 18.09 12.18 -9.98
CA ALA A 301 16.93 11.55 -10.61
C ALA A 301 17.34 10.68 -11.82
N CYS A 302 18.17 11.21 -12.71
CA CYS A 302 18.74 10.46 -13.84
C CYS A 302 19.54 9.24 -13.37
N GLY A 303 20.35 9.38 -12.31
CA GLY A 303 21.12 8.27 -11.74
C GLY A 303 20.24 7.09 -11.30
N ILE A 304 19.08 7.36 -10.70
CA ILE A 304 18.12 6.32 -10.29
C ILE A 304 17.38 5.72 -11.50
N LEU A 305 16.98 6.57 -12.46
CA LEU A 305 16.16 6.15 -13.60
C LEU A 305 16.95 5.31 -14.62
N THR A 306 18.24 5.61 -14.82
CA THR A 306 19.04 5.00 -15.88
C THR A 306 20.05 3.95 -15.41
N SER A 307 20.13 3.64 -14.11
CA SER A 307 21.17 2.73 -13.60
C SER A 307 21.11 1.34 -14.26
N SER A 308 22.10 1.08 -15.13
CA SER A 308 22.76 -0.20 -15.31
C SER A 308 23.80 -0.37 -14.19
N SER A 309 24.14 -1.61 -13.88
CA SER A 309 24.75 -2.09 -12.65
C SER A 309 26.20 -1.63 -12.33
N ASP A 310 26.84 -0.76 -13.12
CA ASP A 310 28.31 -0.65 -13.12
C ASP A 310 28.94 0.70 -12.69
N ASP A 311 28.17 1.75 -12.37
CA ASP A 311 28.77 3.04 -11.97
C ASP A 311 28.99 3.14 -10.43
N ALA A 312 30.12 2.61 -9.95
CA ALA A 312 30.55 2.62 -8.54
C ALA A 312 31.05 3.99 -7.99
N SER A 313 30.78 5.10 -8.68
CA SER A 313 31.46 6.40 -8.41
C SER A 313 30.61 7.46 -7.69
N GLN A 314 29.37 7.17 -7.29
CA GLN A 314 28.55 8.11 -6.51
C GLN A 314 28.36 7.64 -5.07
N GLN A 315 28.58 8.54 -4.10
CA GLN A 315 28.15 8.33 -2.71
C GLN A 315 26.63 8.06 -2.73
N ALA A 316 26.27 6.79 -2.57
CA ALA A 316 24.89 6.37 -2.69
C ALA A 316 24.09 6.89 -1.49
N THR A 317 23.22 7.86 -1.73
CA THR A 317 22.22 8.28 -0.75
C THR A 317 21.36 7.07 -0.32
N PRO A 318 20.84 7.04 0.93
CA PRO A 318 19.96 5.96 1.39
C PRO A 318 18.78 5.70 0.44
N TYR A 319 18.23 6.76 -0.17
CA TYR A 319 17.19 6.67 -1.20
C TYR A 319 17.63 5.91 -2.44
N SER A 320 18.82 6.24 -2.99
CA SER A 320 19.35 5.55 -4.17
C SER A 320 19.66 4.08 -3.89
N GLN A 321 20.11 3.74 -2.69
CA GLN A 321 20.36 2.35 -2.28
C GLN A 321 19.03 1.56 -2.23
N ILE A 322 18.00 2.12 -1.61
CA ILE A 322 16.67 1.49 -1.53
C ILE A 322 16.08 1.28 -2.92
N HIS A 323 16.13 2.28 -3.80
CA HIS A 323 15.66 2.12 -5.17
C HIS A 323 16.47 1.09 -5.97
N SER A 324 17.79 1.02 -5.76
CA SER A 324 18.65 0.00 -6.36
C SER A 324 18.26 -1.41 -5.90
N CYS A 325 18.10 -1.63 -4.59
CA CYS A 325 17.63 -2.90 -4.02
C CYS A 325 16.27 -3.32 -4.58
N MET A 326 15.34 -2.36 -4.72
CA MET A 326 14.01 -2.60 -5.30
C MET A 326 14.04 -2.95 -6.79
N LYS A 327 15.07 -2.52 -7.53
CA LYS A 327 15.25 -2.82 -8.97
C LYS A 327 16.02 -4.12 -9.19
N SER A 328 17.06 -4.38 -8.39
CA SER A 328 17.92 -5.56 -8.48
C SER A 328 17.31 -6.81 -7.83
N GLY A 329 16.24 -6.66 -7.04
CA GLY A 329 15.61 -7.77 -6.32
C GLY A 329 16.40 -8.22 -5.08
N ASN A 330 17.40 -7.45 -4.65
CA ASN A 330 18.17 -7.74 -3.45
C ASN A 330 17.44 -7.22 -2.20
N TYR A 331 16.40 -7.96 -1.80
CA TYR A 331 15.52 -7.58 -0.70
C TYR A 331 16.12 -7.79 0.70
N GLN A 332 17.20 -8.57 0.84
CA GLN A 332 17.88 -8.74 2.12
C GLN A 332 18.61 -7.46 2.53
N ASP A 333 19.29 -6.82 1.58
CA ASP A 333 19.94 -5.54 1.81
C ASP A 333 18.92 -4.43 2.10
N LEU A 334 17.73 -4.50 1.49
CA LEU A 334 16.62 -3.60 1.80
C LEU A 334 16.20 -3.68 3.27
N VAL A 335 16.02 -4.90 3.80
CA VAL A 335 15.66 -5.10 5.21
C VAL A 335 16.78 -4.59 6.12
N LYS A 336 18.04 -4.81 5.75
CA LYS A 336 19.20 -4.32 6.51
C LYS A 336 19.22 -2.79 6.60
N ILE A 337 18.97 -2.09 5.50
CA ILE A 337 18.87 -0.63 5.48
C ILE A 337 17.77 -0.14 6.43
N PHE A 338 16.61 -0.79 6.45
CA PHE A 338 15.51 -0.42 7.34
C PHE A 338 15.83 -0.68 8.82
N LEU A 339 16.57 -1.76 9.13
CA LEU A 339 17.04 -2.05 10.48
C LEU A 339 18.03 -1.01 10.98
N GLU A 340 18.99 -0.62 10.14
CA GLU A 340 19.96 0.44 10.48
C GLU A 340 19.25 1.79 10.66
N ASP A 341 18.28 2.09 9.80
CA ASP A 341 17.54 3.34 9.87
C ASP A 341 16.56 3.43 11.05
N ASN A 342 16.20 2.31 11.70
CA ASN A 342 15.42 2.37 12.94
C ASN A 342 16.23 3.00 14.09
N VAL A 343 17.55 3.02 13.99
CA VAL A 343 18.44 3.68 14.96
C VAL A 343 18.74 5.12 14.55
N THR A 344 19.03 5.37 13.27
CA THR A 344 19.43 6.70 12.78
C THR A 344 18.24 7.64 12.53
N LEU A 345 17.06 7.08 12.28
CA LEU A 345 15.82 7.81 11.96
C LEU A 345 15.99 8.83 10.82
N SER A 346 16.83 8.49 9.82
CA SER A 346 17.15 9.40 8.72
C SER A 346 16.11 9.39 7.60
N LEU A 347 15.37 8.29 7.43
CA LEU A 347 14.33 8.17 6.41
C LEU A 347 12.98 8.74 6.86
N PRO A 348 12.34 9.61 6.06
CA PRO A 348 10.98 10.06 6.30
C PRO A 348 9.99 8.90 6.32
N VAL A 349 9.06 8.94 7.28
CA VAL A 349 8.01 7.91 7.45
C VAL A 349 7.17 7.73 6.18
N GLN A 350 6.86 8.82 5.47
CA GLN A 350 6.10 8.77 4.21
C GLN A 350 6.80 7.94 3.13
N PHE A 351 8.13 8.04 3.04
CA PHE A 351 8.92 7.27 2.09
C PHE A 351 8.93 5.79 2.46
N ARG A 352 9.17 5.45 3.73
CA ARG A 352 9.06 4.07 4.24
C ARG A 352 7.71 3.43 3.93
N GLN A 353 6.62 4.16 4.15
CA GLN A 353 5.26 3.70 3.85
C GLN A 353 5.01 3.54 2.34
N SER A 354 5.62 4.37 1.51
CA SER A 354 5.56 4.25 0.04
C SER A 354 6.27 2.97 -0.43
N VAL A 355 7.47 2.70 0.09
CA VAL A 355 8.22 1.47 -0.22
C VAL A 355 7.44 0.22 0.20
N LEU A 356 6.87 0.22 1.41
CA LEU A 356 6.06 -0.90 1.88
C LEU A 356 4.81 -1.13 1.01
N ARG A 357 4.12 -0.06 0.61
CA ARG A 357 2.97 -0.16 -0.31
C ARG A 357 3.36 -0.74 -1.66
N GLU A 358 4.49 -0.31 -2.21
CA GLU A 358 5.02 -0.86 -3.47
C GLU A 358 5.37 -2.35 -3.35
N LEU A 359 5.99 -2.77 -2.26
CA LEU A 359 6.29 -4.19 -2.01
C LEU A 359 5.02 -5.04 -1.95
N PHE A 360 3.99 -4.60 -1.19
CA PHE A 360 2.72 -5.31 -1.14
C PHE A 360 2.03 -5.40 -2.50
N ARG A 361 2.07 -4.32 -3.29
CA ARG A 361 1.53 -4.31 -4.66
C ARG A 361 2.22 -5.36 -5.53
N ARG A 362 3.55 -5.49 -5.43
CA ARG A 362 4.31 -6.52 -6.17
C ARG A 362 4.05 -7.93 -5.65
N ALA A 363 3.92 -8.12 -4.34
CA ALA A 363 3.58 -9.41 -3.76
C ALA A 363 2.22 -9.92 -4.26
N GLN A 364 1.21 -9.03 -4.28
CA GLN A 364 -0.13 -9.32 -4.83
C GLN A 364 -0.14 -9.68 -6.32
N GLN A 365 0.91 -9.33 -7.06
CA GLN A 365 1.08 -9.67 -8.47
C GLN A 365 1.67 -11.08 -8.68
N GLY A 366 1.87 -11.88 -7.62
CA GLY A 366 2.14 -13.32 -7.70
C GLY A 366 3.57 -13.75 -7.40
N THR A 367 4.30 -13.01 -6.56
CA THR A 367 5.64 -13.42 -6.11
C THR A 367 5.63 -13.73 -4.61
N ASP A 368 5.38 -14.99 -4.24
CA ASP A 368 5.25 -15.42 -2.83
C ASP A 368 6.52 -15.14 -2.00
N ALA A 369 7.71 -15.12 -2.64
CA ALA A 369 8.98 -14.78 -1.99
C ALA A 369 9.01 -13.33 -1.44
N LEU A 370 8.14 -12.44 -1.95
CA LEU A 370 8.01 -11.08 -1.46
C LEU A 370 7.18 -10.99 -0.17
N ASP A 371 6.37 -11.99 0.17
CA ASP A 371 5.53 -11.92 1.38
C ASP A 371 6.36 -11.88 2.65
N GLU A 372 7.45 -12.66 2.71
CA GLU A 372 8.40 -12.64 3.82
C GLU A 372 9.08 -11.27 3.93
N VAL A 373 9.47 -10.68 2.79
CA VAL A 373 10.08 -9.35 2.73
C VAL A 373 9.07 -8.27 3.16
N CYS A 374 7.83 -8.34 2.69
CA CYS A 374 6.75 -7.43 3.08
C CYS A 374 6.51 -7.49 4.59
N PHE A 375 6.50 -8.69 5.16
CA PHE A 375 6.43 -8.89 6.60
C PHE A 375 7.62 -8.23 7.31
N LYS A 376 8.86 -8.50 6.88
CA LYS A 376 10.07 -7.96 7.53
C LYS A 376 10.10 -6.43 7.51
N VAL A 377 9.79 -5.82 6.36
CA VAL A 377 9.72 -4.35 6.22
C VAL A 377 8.55 -3.77 7.02
N CYS A 378 7.39 -4.45 7.07
CA CYS A 378 6.24 -4.04 7.88
C CYS A 378 6.58 -3.99 9.37
N VAL A 379 7.31 -5.01 9.86
CA VAL A 379 7.80 -5.04 11.25
C VAL A 379 8.79 -3.92 11.52
N CYS A 380 9.76 -3.68 10.62
CA CYS A 380 10.70 -2.57 10.76
C CYS A 380 10.00 -1.21 10.86
N ASN A 381 9.03 -0.96 9.98
CA ASN A 381 8.22 0.26 10.00
C ASN A 381 7.40 0.38 11.29
N THR A 382 6.76 -0.70 11.73
CA THR A 382 5.94 -0.71 12.95
C THR A 382 6.78 -0.37 14.18
N VAL A 383 7.97 -0.96 14.32
CA VAL A 383 8.88 -0.65 15.43
C VAL A 383 9.35 0.80 15.37
N CYS A 384 9.65 1.31 14.17
CA CYS A 384 10.01 2.72 13.98
C CYS A 384 8.86 3.66 14.37
N ASP A 385 7.64 3.37 13.93
CA ASP A 385 6.43 4.12 14.26
C ASP A 385 6.19 4.14 15.78
N VAL A 386 6.35 3.00 16.46
CA VAL A 386 6.24 2.89 17.93
C VAL A 386 7.28 3.77 18.63
N LEU A 387 8.54 3.74 18.20
CA LEU A 387 9.61 4.56 18.79
C LEU A 387 9.36 6.06 18.59
N GLN A 388 8.85 6.44 17.41
CA GLN A 388 8.44 7.81 17.12
C GLN A 388 7.12 8.23 17.79
N GLY A 389 6.39 7.30 18.42
CA GLY A 389 5.10 7.56 19.09
C GLY A 389 3.90 7.66 18.16
N GLN A 390 4.00 7.08 16.96
CA GLN A 390 2.92 6.97 15.98
C GLN A 390 2.05 5.73 16.25
N THR A 391 0.89 5.67 15.60
CA THR A 391 -0.03 4.54 15.69
C THR A 391 0.46 3.34 14.87
N ILE A 392 0.17 2.13 15.34
CA ILE A 392 0.47 0.88 14.63
C ILE A 392 -0.44 0.75 13.40
N ASP A 393 0.15 0.39 12.26
CA ASP A 393 -0.57 0.18 11.00
C ASP A 393 -1.42 -1.10 11.04
N ILE A 394 -2.60 -1.06 10.41
CA ILE A 394 -3.53 -2.20 10.34
C ILE A 394 -2.91 -3.46 9.71
N ARG A 395 -1.97 -3.30 8.78
CA ARG A 395 -1.27 -4.41 8.10
C ARG A 395 -0.43 -5.22 9.08
N PHE A 396 0.16 -4.57 10.09
CA PHE A 396 0.84 -5.28 11.16
C PHE A 396 -0.15 -6.18 11.92
N CYS A 397 -1.30 -5.63 12.32
CA CYS A 397 -2.33 -6.41 13.01
C CYS A 397 -2.82 -7.61 12.18
N GLN A 398 -2.98 -7.44 10.87
CA GLN A 398 -3.35 -8.54 9.96
C GLN A 398 -2.28 -9.64 9.91
N LEU A 399 -1.01 -9.26 9.81
CA LEU A 399 0.11 -10.22 9.77
C LEU A 399 0.32 -10.96 11.10
N PHE A 400 -0.07 -10.34 12.22
CA PHE A 400 0.04 -10.85 13.59
C PHE A 400 -1.28 -11.40 14.15
N LEU A 401 -2.31 -11.62 13.33
CA LEU A 401 -3.56 -12.25 13.77
C LEU A 401 -3.34 -13.71 14.22
N LYS A 402 -2.47 -14.43 13.50
CA LYS A 402 -2.01 -15.79 13.84
C LYS A 402 -0.49 -15.87 13.65
N PRO A 403 0.31 -15.34 14.59
CA PRO A 403 1.75 -15.32 14.44
C PRO A 403 2.33 -16.71 14.66
N ASN A 404 3.42 -17.03 13.96
CA ASN A 404 4.23 -18.21 14.20
C ASN A 404 5.49 -17.81 15.00
N LYS A 405 6.27 -18.80 15.42
CA LYS A 405 7.52 -18.60 16.17
C LYS A 405 8.49 -17.66 15.43
N GLU A 406 8.72 -17.90 14.14
CA GLU A 406 9.67 -17.13 13.33
C GLU A 406 9.31 -15.64 13.24
N LYS A 407 8.01 -15.32 13.11
CA LYS A 407 7.53 -13.94 13.09
C LYS A 407 7.77 -13.22 14.42
N ILE A 408 7.59 -13.92 15.54
CA ILE A 408 7.87 -13.37 16.87
C ILE A 408 9.38 -13.19 17.07
N ASP A 409 10.19 -14.19 16.70
CA ASP A 409 11.65 -14.12 16.79
C ASP A 409 12.20 -12.92 16.00
N PHE A 410 11.75 -12.73 14.76
CA PHE A 410 12.16 -11.57 13.94
C PHE A 410 11.68 -10.23 14.54
N LEU A 411 10.47 -10.17 15.08
CA LEU A 411 9.99 -8.96 15.77
C LEU A 411 10.87 -8.60 16.96
N LEU A 412 11.25 -9.59 17.78
CA LEU A 412 12.11 -9.39 18.94
C LEU A 412 13.53 -8.98 18.53
N GLU A 413 14.05 -9.54 17.44
CA GLU A 413 15.31 -9.12 16.83
C GLU A 413 15.26 -7.64 16.42
N VAL A 414 14.23 -7.23 15.68
CA VAL A 414 14.07 -5.84 15.23
C VAL A 414 13.94 -4.90 16.43
N CYS A 415 13.13 -5.25 17.44
CA CYS A 415 12.97 -4.45 18.65
C CYS A 415 14.31 -4.25 19.36
N SER A 416 15.13 -5.30 19.46
CA SER A 416 16.42 -5.27 20.15
C SER A 416 17.48 -4.47 19.40
N ARG A 417 17.51 -4.56 18.06
CA ARG A 417 18.43 -3.77 17.23
C ARG A 417 18.04 -2.30 17.15
N SER A 418 16.76 -1.97 17.33
CA SER A 418 16.24 -0.60 17.19
C SER A 418 16.43 0.26 18.44
N ILE A 419 16.77 -0.33 19.60
CA ILE A 419 16.97 0.41 20.85
C ILE A 419 18.26 -0.02 21.55
N ASN A 420 19.21 0.91 21.69
CA ASN A 420 20.36 0.69 22.56
C ASN A 420 19.98 1.03 24.01
N LEU A 421 19.77 0.01 24.84
CA LEU A 421 19.31 0.19 26.22
C LEU A 421 20.24 1.03 27.11
N GLU A 422 21.54 1.09 26.79
CA GLU A 422 22.54 1.84 27.56
C GLU A 422 22.46 3.34 27.27
N THR A 423 22.13 3.73 26.03
CA THR A 423 22.13 5.13 25.58
C THR A 423 20.73 5.70 25.33
N ALA A 424 19.70 4.85 25.25
CA ALA A 424 18.34 5.28 24.95
C ALA A 424 17.69 6.07 26.08
N SER A 425 16.86 7.05 25.70
CA SER A 425 16.06 7.83 26.65
C SER A 425 15.01 6.98 27.36
N GLU A 426 14.65 7.39 28.58
CA GLU A 426 13.60 6.73 29.36
C GLU A 426 12.23 6.74 28.67
N GLU A 427 11.98 7.71 27.79
CA GLU A 427 10.76 7.75 26.98
C GLU A 427 10.73 6.63 25.94
N LEU A 428 11.83 6.41 25.20
CA LEU A 428 11.93 5.34 24.20
C LEU A 428 11.80 3.96 24.85
N LYS A 429 12.45 3.77 26.00
CA LYS A 429 12.31 2.53 26.80
C LYS A 429 10.86 2.28 27.20
N ARG A 430 10.14 3.31 27.65
CA ARG A 430 8.72 3.20 28.02
C ARG A 430 7.83 2.87 26.84
N LYS A 431 8.05 3.49 25.67
CA LYS A 431 7.32 3.19 24.43
C LYS A 431 7.50 1.73 24.01
N MET A 432 8.75 1.25 24.01
CA MET A 432 9.05 -0.15 23.69
C MET A 432 8.45 -1.13 24.71
N ALA A 433 8.55 -0.82 26.01
CA ALA A 433 7.95 -1.64 27.07
C ALA A 433 6.43 -1.76 26.92
N ALA A 434 5.76 -0.63 26.65
CA ALA A 434 4.32 -0.59 26.42
C ALA A 434 3.90 -1.39 25.18
N PHE A 435 4.67 -1.29 24.10
CA PHE A 435 4.43 -2.06 22.88
C PHE A 435 4.53 -3.58 23.14
N LEU A 436 5.61 -4.05 23.75
CA LEU A 436 5.78 -5.48 24.04
C LEU A 436 4.72 -6.01 25.02
N LYS A 437 4.33 -5.21 26.02
CA LYS A 437 3.24 -5.56 26.94
C LYS A 437 1.91 -5.73 26.20
N ASN A 438 1.57 -4.77 25.34
CA ASN A 438 0.34 -4.82 24.55
C ASN A 438 0.34 -5.97 23.54
N LEU A 439 1.50 -6.28 22.95
CA LEU A 439 1.67 -7.46 22.10
C LEU A 439 1.30 -8.73 22.85
N CYS A 440 1.84 -8.95 24.05
CA CYS A 440 1.51 -10.13 24.87
C CYS A 440 0.01 -10.23 25.17
N LEU A 441 -0.67 -9.10 25.41
CA LEU A 441 -2.11 -9.09 25.67
C LEU A 441 -2.95 -9.53 24.46
N GLY A 442 -2.42 -9.39 23.24
CA GLY A 442 -3.07 -9.79 22.00
C GLY A 442 -2.83 -11.25 21.59
N LEU A 443 -1.88 -11.96 22.22
CA LEU A 443 -1.55 -13.34 21.87
C LEU A 443 -2.44 -14.33 22.66
N GLU A 444 -3.12 -15.23 21.95
CA GLU A 444 -3.92 -16.31 22.56
C GLU A 444 -3.06 -17.48 23.02
N ASP A 445 -2.01 -17.82 22.25
CA ASP A 445 -1.12 -18.93 22.56
C ASP A 445 -0.09 -18.54 23.63
N LEU A 446 -0.17 -19.23 24.77
CA LEU A 446 0.70 -19.02 25.91
C LEU A 446 2.17 -19.35 25.59
N GLN A 447 2.46 -20.22 24.62
CA GLN A 447 3.83 -20.52 24.19
C GLN A 447 4.52 -19.29 23.58
N LEU A 448 3.80 -18.54 22.75
CA LEU A 448 4.30 -17.30 22.13
C LEU A 448 4.45 -16.19 23.19
N VAL A 449 3.52 -16.11 24.14
CA VAL A 449 3.65 -15.20 25.29
C VAL A 449 4.92 -15.50 26.09
N PHE A 450 5.21 -16.78 26.34
CA PHE A 450 6.42 -17.16 27.05
C PHE A 450 7.69 -16.78 26.29
N MET A 451 7.71 -16.99 24.98
CA MET A 451 8.82 -16.59 24.10
C MET A 451 9.11 -15.08 24.16
N VAL A 452 8.08 -14.24 24.14
CA VAL A 452 8.25 -12.78 24.30
C VAL A 452 8.73 -12.45 25.72
N SER A 453 8.14 -13.07 26.74
CA SER A 453 8.44 -12.76 28.15
C SER A 453 9.83 -13.22 28.61
N SER A 454 10.40 -14.25 27.97
CA SER A 454 11.73 -14.77 28.26
C SER A 454 12.84 -14.02 27.52
N HIS A 455 12.49 -13.17 26.55
CA HIS A 455 13.44 -12.41 25.77
C HIS A 455 14.14 -11.33 26.63
N GLU A 456 15.46 -11.19 26.47
CA GLU A 456 16.30 -10.30 27.28
C GLU A 456 15.79 -8.84 27.31
N LEU A 457 15.37 -8.32 26.17
CA LEU A 457 14.77 -6.99 26.04
C LEU A 457 13.55 -6.81 26.95
N PHE A 458 12.66 -7.79 27.00
CA PHE A 458 11.45 -7.74 27.82
C PHE A 458 11.77 -7.75 29.31
N ILE A 459 12.75 -8.57 29.69
CA ILE A 459 13.25 -8.69 31.06
C ILE A 459 13.87 -7.38 31.54
N LYS A 460 14.64 -6.70 30.69
CA LYS A 460 15.31 -5.44 31.03
C LYS A 460 14.36 -4.23 31.04
N LEU A 461 13.32 -4.24 30.22
CA LEU A 461 12.40 -3.10 30.07
C LEU A 461 11.26 -3.08 31.09
N LEU A 462 10.76 -4.23 31.53
CA LEU A 462 9.64 -4.33 32.48
C LEU A 462 10.10 -4.76 33.88
N LYS A 463 9.51 -4.15 34.90
CA LYS A 463 9.74 -4.53 36.30
C LYS A 463 9.20 -5.93 36.59
N ASP A 464 9.88 -6.67 37.47
CA ASP A 464 9.50 -8.04 37.86
C ASP A 464 8.03 -8.19 38.26
N ASP A 465 7.48 -7.23 39.01
CA ASP A 465 6.10 -7.27 39.47
C ASP A 465 5.09 -7.11 38.31
N GLU A 466 5.41 -6.24 37.35
CA GLU A 466 4.58 -6.05 36.16
C GLU A 466 4.59 -7.30 35.26
N ARG A 467 5.75 -7.97 35.15
CA ARG A 467 5.90 -9.22 34.40
C ARG A 467 5.10 -10.34 35.04
N LYS A 468 5.19 -10.50 36.37
CA LYS A 468 4.41 -11.50 37.11
C LYS A 468 2.91 -11.28 36.96
N LEU A 469 2.45 -10.02 37.08
CA LEU A 469 1.04 -9.67 36.91
C LEU A 469 0.54 -9.99 35.49
N LEU A 470 1.33 -9.66 34.47
CA LEU A 470 0.97 -9.95 33.08
C LEU A 470 0.84 -11.46 32.83
N ILE A 471 1.82 -12.26 33.29
CA ILE A 471 1.78 -13.72 33.11
C ILE A 471 0.59 -14.34 33.86
N ASP A 472 0.29 -13.86 35.07
CA ASP A 472 -0.88 -14.31 35.83
C ASP A 472 -2.20 -13.98 35.12
N GLN A 473 -2.34 -12.77 34.56
CA GLN A 473 -3.49 -12.40 33.73
C GLN A 473 -3.65 -13.30 32.51
N MET A 474 -2.55 -13.60 31.81
CA MET A 474 -2.59 -14.48 30.63
C MET A 474 -2.94 -15.93 31.00
N ARG A 475 -2.44 -16.45 32.13
CA ARG A 475 -2.81 -17.79 32.63
C ARG A 475 -4.27 -17.87 33.05
N LYS A 476 -4.81 -16.81 33.66
CA LYS A 476 -6.22 -16.73 34.07
C LYS A 476 -7.17 -16.70 32.87
N ARG A 477 -6.78 -16.08 31.75
CA ARG A 477 -7.58 -16.06 30.51
C ARG A 477 -7.84 -17.47 29.95
N SER A 478 -6.89 -18.39 30.12
CA SER A 478 -6.97 -19.77 29.58
C SER A 478 -6.86 -20.82 30.69
N SER A 479 -7.57 -20.64 31.81
CA SER A 479 -7.47 -21.54 32.95
C SER A 479 -8.04 -22.92 32.64
N ARG A 480 -7.23 -23.97 32.82
CA ARG A 480 -7.66 -25.37 32.71
C ARG A 480 -7.88 -25.94 34.12
N ILE A 481 -9.13 -26.25 34.45
CA ILE A 481 -9.51 -26.83 35.74
C ILE A 481 -9.75 -28.32 35.55
N ASN A 482 -9.16 -29.15 36.41
CA ASN A 482 -9.42 -30.59 36.45
C ASN A 482 -10.54 -30.86 37.46
N LEU A 483 -11.67 -31.38 36.99
CA LEU A 483 -12.80 -31.77 37.83
C LEU A 483 -12.79 -33.29 38.05
N CYS A 484 -13.25 -33.74 39.23
CA CYS A 484 -13.42 -35.16 39.51
C CYS A 484 -14.70 -35.69 38.85
N THR A 485 -14.60 -36.80 38.12
CA THR A 485 -15.73 -37.47 37.46
C THR A 485 -16.32 -38.63 38.26
N LYS A 486 -15.67 -39.05 39.35
CA LYS A 486 -16.11 -40.18 40.17
C LYS A 486 -17.14 -39.75 41.22
N PRO A 487 -18.29 -40.43 41.34
CA PRO A 487 -19.22 -40.23 42.45
C PRO A 487 -18.55 -40.50 43.80
N VAL A 488 -19.02 -39.82 44.86
CA VAL A 488 -18.52 -40.03 46.22
C VAL A 488 -19.08 -41.36 46.76
N THR A 489 -18.27 -42.41 46.76
CA THR A 489 -18.60 -43.70 47.40
C THR A 489 -18.04 -43.71 48.82
N SER A 490 -18.84 -43.38 49.83
CA SER A 490 -18.41 -43.31 51.24
C SER A 490 -18.47 -44.64 52.00
N PHE A 491 -18.49 -45.78 51.30
CA PHE A 491 -18.58 -47.10 51.90
C PHE A 491 -17.19 -47.72 52.09
N TYR A 492 -16.97 -48.44 53.19
CA TYR A 492 -15.73 -49.18 53.45
C TYR A 492 -15.69 -50.48 52.61
N ASP A 493 -14.52 -50.86 52.09
CA ASP A 493 -14.40 -51.97 51.13
C ASP A 493 -14.67 -53.38 51.71
N ILE A 494 -14.63 -53.56 53.03
CA ILE A 494 -14.89 -54.84 53.69
C ILE A 494 -15.87 -54.62 54.84
N PRO A 495 -17.19 -54.61 54.58
CA PRO A 495 -18.18 -54.52 55.63
C PRO A 495 -18.25 -55.84 56.42
N ALA A 496 -18.30 -55.74 57.76
CA ALA A 496 -18.38 -56.91 58.65
C ALA A 496 -19.72 -57.67 58.59
N SER A 497 -20.74 -57.11 57.91
CA SER A 497 -22.08 -57.70 57.79
C SER A 497 -22.42 -58.00 56.34
N ALA A 498 -23.00 -59.19 56.10
CA ALA A 498 -23.51 -59.60 54.80
C ALA A 498 -24.58 -58.64 54.25
N SER A 499 -25.44 -58.06 55.11
CA SER A 499 -26.47 -57.11 54.67
C SER A 499 -25.89 -55.80 54.15
N VAL A 500 -24.81 -55.31 54.76
CA VAL A 500 -24.11 -54.10 54.33
C VAL A 500 -23.33 -54.37 53.05
N ASN A 501 -22.72 -55.57 52.91
CA ASN A 501 -22.06 -55.98 51.67
C ASN A 501 -23.04 -56.04 50.49
N ILE A 502 -24.20 -56.67 50.68
CA ILE A 502 -25.25 -56.75 49.66
C ILE A 502 -25.73 -55.34 49.29
N GLY A 503 -26.00 -54.47 50.26
CA GLY A 503 -26.40 -53.09 49.99
C GLY A 503 -25.33 -52.27 49.25
N GLN A 504 -24.05 -52.49 49.55
CA GLN A 504 -22.93 -51.85 48.86
C GLN A 504 -22.78 -52.34 47.41
N LEU A 505 -22.93 -53.65 47.18
CA LEU A 505 -22.93 -54.23 45.84
C LEU A 505 -24.16 -53.76 45.02
N GLU A 506 -25.35 -53.71 45.61
CA GLU A 506 -26.54 -53.13 44.98
C GLU A 506 -26.33 -51.65 44.62
N HIS A 507 -25.72 -50.87 45.52
CA HIS A 507 -25.41 -49.47 45.24
C HIS A 507 -24.36 -49.32 44.12
N GLN A 508 -23.29 -50.12 44.13
CA GLN A 508 -22.31 -50.15 43.05
C GLN A 508 -22.94 -50.59 41.73
N LEU A 509 -23.90 -51.52 41.75
CA LEU A 509 -24.65 -51.94 40.57
C LEU A 509 -25.48 -50.79 40.00
N ILE A 510 -26.10 -49.97 40.86
CA ILE A 510 -26.85 -48.78 40.45
C ILE A 510 -25.92 -47.76 39.78
N LEU A 511 -24.77 -47.47 40.38
CA LEU A 511 -23.80 -46.49 39.88
C LEU A 511 -22.97 -46.98 38.67
N SER A 512 -22.81 -48.29 38.51
CA SER A 512 -21.99 -48.85 37.44
C SER A 512 -22.66 -48.70 36.08
N VAL A 513 -21.87 -48.26 35.11
CA VAL A 513 -22.27 -48.13 33.69
C VAL A 513 -21.52 -49.13 32.81
N ASP A 514 -20.36 -49.65 33.27
CA ASP A 514 -19.61 -50.67 32.54
C ASP A 514 -20.35 -52.03 32.56
N PRO A 515 -20.71 -52.61 31.40
CA PRO A 515 -21.39 -53.91 31.30
C PRO A 515 -20.60 -55.04 31.96
N ARG A 516 -19.26 -55.02 31.93
CA ARG A 516 -18.44 -56.07 32.57
C ARG A 516 -18.56 -56.01 34.08
N ARG A 517 -18.46 -54.81 34.67
CA ARG A 517 -18.63 -54.62 36.11
C ARG A 517 -20.06 -54.94 36.56
N ILE A 518 -21.08 -54.56 35.79
CA ILE A 518 -22.47 -54.94 36.04
C ILE A 518 -22.61 -56.47 36.11
N ARG A 519 -22.07 -57.19 35.13
CA ARG A 519 -22.09 -58.66 35.10
C ARG A 519 -21.40 -59.29 36.31
N GLN A 520 -20.22 -58.79 36.70
CA GLN A 520 -19.48 -59.29 37.87
C GLN A 520 -20.28 -59.12 39.16
N ILE A 521 -20.83 -57.92 39.39
CA ILE A 521 -21.62 -57.64 40.60
C ILE A 521 -22.87 -58.53 40.65
N LEU A 522 -23.55 -58.74 39.52
CA LEU A 522 -24.71 -59.62 39.46
C LEU A 522 -24.39 -61.08 39.74
N ILE A 523 -23.27 -61.60 39.21
CA ILE A 523 -22.80 -62.97 39.51
C ILE A 523 -22.51 -63.11 41.01
N GLU A 524 -21.84 -62.13 41.62
CA GLU A 524 -21.53 -62.11 43.05
C GLU A 524 -22.80 -62.08 43.92
N LEU A 525 -23.76 -61.21 43.59
CA LEU A 525 -25.04 -61.10 44.29
C LEU A 525 -25.88 -62.39 44.21
N HIS A 526 -25.95 -63.04 43.04
CA HIS A 526 -26.65 -64.33 42.88
C HIS A 526 -25.90 -65.49 43.56
N GLY A 527 -24.57 -65.42 43.70
CA GLY A 527 -23.79 -66.41 44.45
C GLY A 527 -23.96 -66.29 45.97
N MET A 528 -24.25 -65.09 46.47
CA MET A 528 -24.42 -64.82 47.91
C MET A 528 -25.87 -64.96 48.41
N THR A 529 -26.86 -65.00 47.52
CA THR A 529 -28.29 -65.01 47.89
C THR A 529 -29.05 -66.12 47.18
N SER A 530 -30.06 -66.71 47.83
CA SER A 530 -30.91 -67.74 47.23
C SER A 530 -32.09 -67.12 46.46
N GLU A 531 -32.11 -67.29 45.14
CA GLU A 531 -33.23 -66.97 44.22
C GLU A 531 -33.86 -65.57 44.33
N ARG A 532 -33.12 -64.57 44.84
CA ARG A 532 -33.57 -63.17 44.85
C ARG A 532 -33.45 -62.56 43.45
N GLN A 533 -34.40 -61.71 43.10
CA GLN A 533 -34.38 -60.93 41.86
C GLN A 533 -33.75 -59.55 42.11
N PHE A 534 -32.76 -59.19 41.29
CA PHE A 534 -31.98 -57.95 41.39
C PHE A 534 -32.32 -56.93 40.30
N TRP A 535 -33.11 -57.28 39.29
CA TRP A 535 -33.58 -56.32 38.28
C TRP A 535 -34.53 -55.24 38.84
N THR A 536 -35.09 -55.43 40.03
CA THR A 536 -36.02 -54.51 40.70
C THR A 536 -35.37 -53.55 41.71
N VAL A 537 -34.05 -53.58 41.87
CA VAL A 537 -33.33 -52.76 42.87
C VAL A 537 -33.44 -51.25 42.65
N SER A 538 -33.82 -50.83 41.44
CA SER A 538 -34.05 -49.42 41.08
C SER A 538 -35.39 -49.27 40.37
N ASN A 539 -36.27 -48.45 40.93
CA ASN A 539 -37.56 -48.11 40.31
C ASN A 539 -37.42 -47.21 39.07
N LYS A 540 -36.22 -46.67 38.80
CA LYS A 540 -35.94 -45.82 37.62
C LYS A 540 -35.56 -46.62 36.38
N TRP A 541 -35.38 -47.94 36.50
CA TRP A 541 -35.05 -48.81 35.38
C TRP A 541 -36.32 -49.22 34.65
N GLU A 542 -36.75 -48.35 33.74
CA GLU A 542 -37.96 -48.56 32.95
C GLU A 542 -37.63 -49.23 31.62
N VAL A 543 -38.04 -50.49 31.48
CA VAL A 543 -38.03 -51.20 30.19
C VAL A 543 -39.46 -51.19 29.63
N PRO A 544 -39.67 -50.81 28.35
CA PRO A 544 -40.99 -50.85 27.74
C PRO A 544 -41.68 -52.21 27.90
N ASN A 545 -42.96 -52.22 28.29
CA ASN A 545 -43.76 -53.44 28.53
C ASN A 545 -43.74 -54.42 27.34
N VAL A 546 -43.58 -53.86 26.14
CA VAL A 546 -43.42 -54.55 24.84
C VAL A 546 -42.25 -55.54 24.86
N TYR A 547 -41.16 -55.22 25.56
CA TYR A 547 -39.98 -56.07 25.74
C TYR A 547 -39.97 -56.78 27.08
N GLY A 548 -40.51 -56.15 28.14
CA GLY A 548 -40.54 -56.68 29.50
C GLY A 548 -41.10 -58.10 29.58
N ASN A 549 -42.23 -58.37 28.91
CA ASN A 549 -42.85 -59.71 28.91
C ASN A 549 -41.97 -60.79 28.27
N VAL A 550 -41.15 -60.44 27.28
CA VAL A 550 -40.24 -61.38 26.59
C VAL A 550 -39.01 -61.66 27.45
N ILE A 551 -38.46 -60.62 28.09
CA ILE A 551 -37.29 -60.72 28.96
C ILE A 551 -37.63 -61.52 30.23
N LEU A 552 -38.78 -61.24 30.86
CA LEU A 552 -39.20 -61.93 32.09
C LEU A 552 -39.52 -63.42 31.88
N GLY A 553 -39.73 -63.87 30.64
CA GLY A 553 -39.92 -65.28 30.28
C GLY A 553 -38.64 -66.13 30.28
N ILE A 554 -37.46 -65.55 30.51
CA ILE A 554 -36.18 -66.28 30.61
C ILE A 554 -36.16 -67.10 31.91
N LYS A 555 -35.85 -68.40 31.80
CA LYS A 555 -35.85 -69.34 32.93
C LYS A 555 -34.67 -69.12 33.89
N ASP A 556 -33.49 -68.79 33.36
CA ASP A 556 -32.30 -68.52 34.17
C ASP A 556 -32.39 -67.12 34.81
N SER A 557 -32.34 -67.06 36.13
CA SER A 557 -32.51 -65.81 36.90
C SER A 557 -31.38 -64.81 36.65
N LEU A 558 -30.14 -65.27 36.57
CA LEU A 558 -28.97 -64.42 36.31
C LEU A 558 -29.03 -63.80 34.91
N THR A 559 -29.28 -64.61 33.88
CA THR A 559 -29.39 -64.13 32.49
C THR A 559 -30.56 -63.17 32.33
N ARG A 560 -31.71 -63.46 32.95
CA ARG A 560 -32.86 -62.56 32.95
C ARG A 560 -32.51 -61.19 33.53
N ASP A 561 -31.89 -61.17 34.71
CA ASP A 561 -31.55 -59.92 35.40
C ASP A 561 -30.49 -59.13 34.64
N LEU A 562 -29.49 -59.82 34.08
CA LEU A 562 -28.44 -59.19 33.28
C LEU A 562 -28.99 -58.53 32.02
N VAL A 563 -29.86 -59.23 31.25
CA VAL A 563 -30.49 -58.67 30.04
C VAL A 563 -31.38 -57.48 30.40
N TYR A 564 -32.19 -57.60 31.46
CA TYR A 564 -33.07 -56.51 31.90
C TYR A 564 -32.27 -55.26 32.27
N ILE A 565 -31.22 -55.41 33.08
CA ILE A 565 -30.41 -54.29 33.58
C ILE A 565 -29.61 -53.64 32.46
N LEU A 566 -29.00 -54.41 31.55
CA LEU A 566 -28.27 -53.87 30.41
C LEU A 566 -29.20 -53.10 29.46
N MET A 567 -30.40 -53.63 29.19
CA MET A 567 -31.41 -52.95 28.37
C MET A 567 -31.91 -51.67 29.04
N ALA A 568 -32.28 -51.73 30.32
CA ALA A 568 -32.78 -50.58 31.06
C ALA A 568 -31.73 -49.46 31.17
N LYS A 569 -30.48 -49.81 31.51
CA LYS A 569 -29.39 -48.83 31.57
C LYS A 569 -29.03 -48.28 30.19
N GLY A 570 -29.06 -49.10 29.14
CA GLY A 570 -28.82 -48.65 27.76
C GLY A 570 -29.88 -47.65 27.30
N LEU A 571 -31.17 -47.95 27.53
CA LEU A 571 -32.28 -47.03 27.25
C LEU A 571 -32.18 -45.74 28.07
N HIS A 572 -31.81 -45.83 29.36
CA HIS A 572 -31.58 -44.67 30.20
C HIS A 572 -30.43 -43.80 29.66
N CYS A 573 -29.31 -44.40 29.25
CA CYS A 573 -28.18 -43.71 28.63
C CYS A 573 -28.60 -43.00 27.33
N CYS A 574 -29.41 -43.65 26.48
CA CYS A 574 -29.99 -43.00 25.30
C CYS A 574 -30.82 -41.76 25.67
N ALA A 575 -31.67 -41.85 26.70
CA ALA A 575 -32.52 -40.74 27.13
C ALA A 575 -31.73 -39.52 27.64
N ILE A 576 -30.59 -39.74 28.29
CA ILE A 576 -29.69 -38.66 28.76
C ILE A 576 -28.63 -38.25 27.73
N LYS A 577 -28.70 -38.79 26.51
CA LYS A 577 -27.74 -38.56 25.40
C LYS A 577 -26.31 -39.05 25.68
N ASP A 578 -26.14 -40.04 26.54
CA ASP A 578 -24.87 -40.73 26.76
C ASP A 578 -24.74 -41.93 25.80
N PHE A 579 -24.56 -41.60 24.52
CA PHE A 579 -24.55 -42.60 23.44
C PHE A 579 -23.35 -43.54 23.50
N VAL A 580 -22.22 -43.07 24.05
CA VAL A 580 -20.99 -43.87 24.16
C VAL A 580 -21.22 -45.09 25.05
N HIS A 581 -21.77 -44.86 26.25
CA HIS A 581 -22.08 -45.95 27.17
C HIS A 581 -23.29 -46.76 26.73
N ALA A 582 -24.32 -46.13 26.15
CA ALA A 582 -25.46 -46.86 25.58
C ALA A 582 -25.02 -47.90 24.54
N LYS A 583 -24.06 -47.55 23.68
CA LYS A 583 -23.53 -48.44 22.64
C LYS A 583 -22.81 -49.63 23.24
N GLN A 584 -22.00 -49.42 24.27
CA GLN A 584 -21.29 -50.49 24.98
C GLN A 584 -22.26 -51.45 25.68
N LEU A 585 -23.29 -50.91 26.35
CA LEU A 585 -24.31 -51.69 27.04
C LEU A 585 -25.16 -52.52 26.07
N PHE A 586 -25.62 -51.92 24.96
CA PHE A 586 -26.39 -52.63 23.95
C PHE A 586 -25.56 -53.66 23.18
N ALA A 587 -24.28 -53.38 22.89
CA ALA A 587 -23.40 -54.37 22.27
C ALA A 587 -23.19 -55.59 23.18
N ALA A 588 -22.89 -55.37 24.47
CA ALA A 588 -22.74 -56.46 25.43
C ALA A 588 -24.05 -57.26 25.61
N CYS A 589 -25.21 -56.58 25.58
CA CYS A 589 -26.50 -57.25 25.65
C CYS A 589 -26.82 -58.03 24.37
N LEU A 590 -26.47 -57.50 23.19
CA LEU A 590 -26.63 -58.19 21.91
C LEU A 590 -25.77 -59.46 21.88
N GLU A 591 -24.49 -59.37 22.25
CA GLU A 591 -23.59 -60.52 22.35
C GLU A 591 -24.18 -61.61 23.25
N LEU A 592 -24.61 -61.26 24.46
CA LEU A 592 -25.22 -62.20 25.40
C LEU A 592 -26.46 -62.90 24.82
N VAL A 593 -27.34 -62.13 24.16
CA VAL A 593 -28.62 -62.64 23.66
C VAL A 593 -28.46 -63.47 22.39
N THR A 594 -27.40 -63.25 21.61
CA THR A 594 -27.16 -64.02 20.37
C THR A 594 -27.02 -65.52 20.62
N GLU A 595 -26.63 -65.92 21.82
CA GLU A 595 -26.40 -67.32 22.17
C GLU A 595 -27.70 -68.11 22.41
N PHE A 596 -28.81 -67.46 22.80
CA PHE A 596 -29.99 -68.18 23.29
C PHE A 596 -31.35 -67.71 22.77
N SER A 597 -31.48 -66.51 22.18
CA SER A 597 -32.79 -66.00 21.73
C SER A 597 -32.72 -65.16 20.44
N PRO A 598 -33.17 -65.68 19.29
CA PRO A 598 -33.22 -64.90 18.05
C PRO A 598 -34.22 -63.73 18.12
N LYS A 599 -35.28 -63.86 18.93
CA LYS A 599 -36.30 -62.83 19.13
C LYS A 599 -35.72 -61.62 19.87
N LEU A 600 -35.04 -61.85 20.99
CA LEU A 600 -34.39 -60.75 21.73
C LEU A 600 -33.19 -60.20 20.96
N ARG A 601 -32.48 -61.02 20.17
CA ARG A 601 -31.39 -60.56 19.30
C ARG A 601 -31.89 -59.48 18.34
N GLN A 602 -33.03 -59.70 17.70
CA GLN A 602 -33.60 -58.71 16.80
C GLN A 602 -34.11 -57.45 17.53
N VAL A 603 -34.66 -57.59 18.75
CA VAL A 603 -35.02 -56.43 19.59
C VAL A 603 -33.78 -55.56 19.84
N MET A 604 -32.65 -56.17 20.21
CA MET A 604 -31.41 -55.45 20.44
C MET A 604 -30.87 -54.79 19.16
N LEU A 605 -30.96 -55.45 17.99
CA LEU A 605 -30.58 -54.86 16.71
C LEU A 605 -31.41 -53.61 16.36
N ASN A 606 -32.72 -53.64 16.65
CA ASN A 606 -33.60 -52.49 16.41
C ASN A 606 -33.27 -51.31 17.34
N GLU A 607 -32.95 -51.57 18.61
CA GLU A 607 -32.55 -50.53 19.57
C GLU A 607 -31.15 -49.97 19.25
N MET A 608 -30.23 -50.81 18.77
CA MET A 608 -28.93 -50.34 18.27
C MET A 608 -29.06 -49.49 17.01
N LEU A 609 -30.00 -49.81 16.11
CA LEU A 609 -30.30 -48.97 14.95
C LEU A 609 -30.81 -47.59 15.39
N LEU A 610 -31.75 -47.54 16.34
CA LEU A 610 -32.25 -46.27 16.87
C LEU A 610 -31.14 -45.47 17.56
N LEU A 611 -30.27 -46.14 18.32
CA LEU A 611 -29.11 -45.50 18.94
C LEU A 611 -28.17 -44.90 17.89
N ASP A 612 -27.89 -45.62 16.80
CA ASP A 612 -27.05 -45.12 15.71
C ASP A 612 -27.69 -43.88 15.04
N ILE A 613 -29.01 -43.87 14.85
CA ILE A 613 -29.76 -42.68 14.37
C ILE A 613 -29.57 -41.51 15.33
N TYR A 614 -29.86 -41.68 16.63
CA TYR A 614 -29.71 -40.61 17.62
C TYR A 614 -28.27 -40.11 17.74
N THR A 615 -27.29 -41.01 17.64
CA THR A 615 -25.86 -40.65 17.67
C THR A 615 -25.50 -39.80 16.46
N HIS A 616 -26.02 -40.13 15.29
CA HIS A 616 -25.81 -39.35 14.07
C HIS A 616 -26.48 -37.97 14.18
N GLU A 617 -27.77 -37.92 14.50
CA GLU A 617 -28.54 -36.67 14.61
C GLU A 617 -27.96 -35.70 15.65
N ALA A 618 -27.53 -36.21 16.81
CA ALA A 618 -27.02 -35.36 17.89
C ALA A 618 -25.56 -34.91 17.69
N GLY A 619 -24.81 -35.56 16.78
CA GLY A 619 -23.40 -35.27 16.52
C GLY A 619 -23.18 -34.75 15.09
N PRO A 620 -22.63 -35.57 14.16
CA PRO A 620 -22.31 -35.15 12.78
C PRO A 620 -23.49 -34.56 12.01
N GLY A 621 -24.71 -35.06 12.29
CA GLY A 621 -25.94 -34.61 11.66
C GLY A 621 -26.28 -33.15 11.98
N ALA A 622 -25.99 -32.68 13.21
CA ALA A 622 -26.19 -31.29 13.60
C ALA A 622 -25.27 -30.31 12.85
N SER A 623 -24.10 -30.77 12.39
CA SER A 623 -23.20 -30.02 11.49
C SER A 623 -23.54 -30.14 10.01
N GLY A 624 -24.60 -30.89 9.66
CA GLY A 624 -25.03 -31.11 8.28
C GLY A 624 -24.22 -32.16 7.51
N GLU A 625 -23.42 -32.98 8.20
CA GLU A 625 -22.70 -34.07 7.56
C GLU A 625 -23.70 -35.18 7.17
N ARG A 626 -23.65 -35.62 5.90
CA ARG A 626 -24.58 -36.63 5.37
C ARG A 626 -24.36 -37.98 6.07
N PRO A 627 -25.42 -38.72 6.41
CA PRO A 627 -25.28 -40.02 7.05
C PRO A 627 -24.57 -41.04 6.18
N PRO A 628 -23.82 -41.96 6.81
CA PRO A 628 -23.15 -43.05 6.10
C PRO A 628 -24.19 -43.93 5.41
N SER A 629 -23.88 -44.36 4.19
CA SER A 629 -24.80 -45.16 3.35
C SER A 629 -25.25 -46.47 4.01
N ASP A 630 -24.41 -47.06 4.87
CA ASP A 630 -24.76 -48.24 5.68
C ASP A 630 -25.89 -47.97 6.68
N LEU A 631 -25.93 -46.78 7.30
CA LEU A 631 -27.01 -46.45 8.23
C LEU A 631 -28.32 -46.28 7.47
N ILE A 632 -28.29 -45.59 6.32
CA ILE A 632 -29.46 -45.42 5.46
C ILE A 632 -29.98 -46.78 4.98
N SER A 633 -29.10 -47.69 4.52
CA SER A 633 -29.50 -49.02 4.05
C SER A 633 -30.07 -49.88 5.17
N ARG A 634 -29.53 -49.81 6.39
CA ARG A 634 -30.09 -50.50 7.57
C ARG A 634 -31.46 -49.97 7.97
N VAL A 635 -31.69 -48.66 7.89
CA VAL A 635 -33.02 -48.05 8.13
C VAL A 635 -34.04 -48.51 7.09
N ARG A 636 -33.68 -48.49 5.80
CA ARG A 636 -34.54 -48.99 4.71
C ARG A 636 -34.86 -50.48 4.90
N GLY A 637 -33.84 -51.29 5.18
CA GLY A 637 -34.00 -52.72 5.43
C GLY A 637 -34.91 -53.02 6.63
N TYR A 638 -34.81 -52.25 7.72
CA TYR A 638 -35.70 -52.37 8.88
C TYR A 638 -37.16 -52.06 8.52
N LEU A 639 -37.41 -51.02 7.72
CA LEU A 639 -38.77 -50.66 7.30
C LEU A 639 -39.36 -51.74 6.37
N GLU A 640 -38.59 -52.25 5.42
CA GLU A 640 -38.97 -53.26 4.40
C GLU A 640 -39.20 -54.66 4.96
N MET A 641 -38.29 -55.13 5.81
CA MET A 641 -38.27 -56.51 6.30
C MET A 641 -39.03 -56.63 7.62
N ARG A 642 -40.35 -56.79 7.56
CA ARG A 642 -41.14 -57.10 8.76
C ARG A 642 -41.03 -58.59 9.09
N VAL A 643 -40.24 -58.91 10.12
CA VAL A 643 -40.21 -60.26 10.68
C VAL A 643 -41.48 -60.46 11.54
N PRO A 644 -42.34 -61.46 11.24
CA PRO A 644 -43.49 -61.77 12.08
C PRO A 644 -43.04 -62.14 13.51
N ASP A 645 -43.91 -61.89 14.50
CA ASP A 645 -43.72 -62.25 15.93
C ASP A 645 -42.70 -61.47 16.75
N ILE A 646 -42.13 -60.38 16.21
CA ILE A 646 -41.22 -59.48 16.93
C ILE A 646 -41.97 -58.23 17.39
N PRO A 647 -41.94 -57.90 18.68
CA PRO A 647 -42.69 -56.77 19.20
C PRO A 647 -41.99 -55.46 18.79
N LEU A 648 -42.69 -54.63 18.02
CA LEU A 648 -42.16 -53.38 17.47
C LEU A 648 -42.54 -52.21 18.37
N ARG A 649 -41.57 -51.33 18.69
CA ARG A 649 -41.85 -50.06 19.37
C ARG A 649 -42.15 -49.00 18.33
N GLN A 650 -43.29 -48.34 18.49
CA GLN A 650 -43.76 -47.27 17.61
C GLN A 650 -42.71 -46.18 17.37
N VAL A 651 -42.03 -45.74 18.43
CA VAL A 651 -40.97 -44.73 18.40
C VAL A 651 -39.85 -45.07 17.40
N ILE A 652 -39.47 -46.35 17.25
CA ILE A 652 -38.39 -46.73 16.32
C ILE A 652 -38.81 -46.45 14.87
N ALA A 653 -40.07 -46.74 14.54
CA ALA A 653 -40.58 -46.51 13.18
C ALA A 653 -40.71 -45.01 12.87
N GLU A 654 -41.20 -44.21 13.82
CA GLU A 654 -41.32 -42.75 13.70
C GLU A 654 -39.95 -42.10 13.45
N GLU A 655 -38.96 -42.45 14.26
CA GLU A 655 -37.60 -41.90 14.16
C GLU A 655 -36.89 -42.34 12.87
N CYS A 656 -37.09 -43.58 12.42
CA CYS A 656 -36.57 -44.04 11.12
C CYS A 656 -37.14 -43.22 9.94
N VAL A 657 -38.44 -42.92 9.96
CA VAL A 657 -39.08 -42.12 8.90
C VAL A 657 -38.62 -40.66 8.98
N ALA A 658 -38.63 -40.07 10.17
CA ALA A 658 -38.14 -38.71 10.38
C ALA A 658 -36.69 -38.54 9.92
N PHE A 659 -35.83 -39.54 10.21
CA PHE A 659 -34.44 -39.57 9.75
C PHE A 659 -34.34 -39.56 8.22
N LEU A 660 -35.05 -40.45 7.51
CA LEU A 660 -35.03 -40.48 6.04
C LEU A 660 -35.56 -39.18 5.41
N LEU A 661 -36.59 -38.59 6.01
CA LEU A 661 -37.18 -37.33 5.57
C LEU A 661 -36.20 -36.16 5.74
N ASN A 662 -35.58 -36.04 6.91
CA ASN A 662 -34.63 -34.97 7.22
C ASN A 662 -33.39 -35.00 6.32
N TRP A 663 -32.96 -36.20 5.89
CA TRP A 663 -31.83 -36.37 4.98
C TRP A 663 -32.20 -36.41 3.49
N CYS A 664 -33.41 -35.96 3.14
CA CYS A 664 -33.89 -35.81 1.77
C CYS A 664 -33.83 -37.12 0.94
N GLU A 665 -34.08 -38.27 1.57
CA GLU A 665 -34.19 -39.57 0.89
C GLU A 665 -35.56 -39.72 0.19
N ASN A 666 -35.94 -38.65 -0.53
CA ASN A 666 -37.25 -38.46 -1.18
C ASN A 666 -37.52 -39.51 -2.27
N GLU A 667 -36.47 -39.93 -2.99
CA GLU A 667 -36.58 -40.96 -4.02
C GLU A 667 -37.08 -42.30 -3.44
N TYR A 668 -36.57 -42.65 -2.25
CA TYR A 668 -37.01 -43.85 -1.55
C TYR A 668 -38.45 -43.70 -1.05
N LEU A 669 -38.75 -42.58 -0.37
CA LEU A 669 -40.06 -42.31 0.24
C LEU A 669 -41.21 -42.16 -0.76
N THR A 670 -40.94 -41.77 -2.01
CA THR A 670 -41.98 -41.51 -3.03
C THR A 670 -42.07 -42.59 -4.13
N MET A 671 -40.97 -43.26 -4.49
CA MET A 671 -40.95 -44.17 -5.64
C MET A 671 -40.69 -45.65 -5.32
N GLN A 672 -40.10 -45.97 -4.17
CA GLN A 672 -39.62 -47.33 -3.88
C GLN A 672 -40.35 -48.01 -2.72
N VAL A 673 -41.29 -47.32 -2.04
CA VAL A 673 -42.01 -47.91 -0.89
C VAL A 673 -43.00 -48.99 -1.35
N PRO A 674 -42.87 -50.25 -0.86
CA PRO A 674 -43.82 -51.31 -1.21
C PRO A 674 -45.24 -51.00 -0.72
N LEU A 675 -46.27 -51.25 -1.56
CA LEU A 675 -47.69 -51.06 -1.23
C LEU A 675 -48.14 -51.67 0.12
N PRO A 676 -47.66 -52.86 0.54
CA PRO A 676 -47.99 -53.44 1.84
C PRO A 676 -47.49 -52.61 3.03
N LEU A 677 -46.38 -51.88 2.85
CA LEU A 677 -45.72 -51.10 3.89
C LEU A 677 -46.52 -49.85 4.25
N VAL A 678 -47.05 -49.16 3.22
CA VAL A 678 -47.89 -47.96 3.31
C VAL A 678 -49.26 -48.28 3.93
N GLN A 679 -49.79 -49.48 3.68
CA GLN A 679 -51.09 -49.90 4.22
C GLN A 679 -51.04 -50.29 5.71
N THR A 680 -49.86 -50.64 6.23
CA THR A 680 -49.70 -51.27 7.55
C THR A 680 -48.88 -50.44 8.54
N ASN A 681 -48.25 -49.35 8.12
CA ASN A 681 -47.59 -48.38 9.02
C ASN A 681 -48.05 -46.96 8.66
N PRO A 682 -48.86 -46.31 9.51
CA PRO A 682 -49.41 -44.99 9.23
C PRO A 682 -48.31 -43.92 9.10
N TYR A 683 -47.15 -44.11 9.71
CA TYR A 683 -46.06 -43.13 9.70
C TYR A 683 -45.27 -43.08 8.40
N VAL A 684 -45.20 -44.18 7.65
CA VAL A 684 -44.57 -44.17 6.31
C VAL A 684 -45.49 -43.55 5.26
N LYS A 685 -46.80 -43.50 5.55
CA LYS A 685 -47.82 -42.93 4.65
C LYS A 685 -47.93 -41.40 4.75
N VAL A 686 -47.66 -40.85 5.94
CA VAL A 686 -47.62 -39.40 6.22
C VAL A 686 -46.29 -38.86 5.76
#